data_AF-A0A0G0RUX0-F1
#
_entry.id   AF-A0A0G0RUX0-F1
#
_cell.length_a   1.000
_cell.length_b   1.000
_cell.length_c   1.000
_cell.angle_alpha   90.00
_cell.angle_beta   90.00
_cell.angle_gamma   90.00
#
_symmetry.space_group_name_H-M   'P 1'
#
loop_
_entity.id
_entity.type
_entity.pdbx_description
1 polymer ?
#
loop_
_entity_poly.entity_id
_entity_poly.type
_entity_poly.pdbx_seq_one_letter_code
_entity_poly.pdbx_strand_id
1 'polypeptide(L)'
;MKKFLLILFIVLVPFSVTADTIITDTYIDDQQTWDLLGSPYIFQNSAGGDVVITETGVLNIEAGVVIKTQNARKFDVHGVLNIFGEAGNEVTITNFNDSAFNLSDRWGGIVFYLGSIGNINFLNERYTGFVQFQPGGPAIFNRGGTVEIKNSSLSNNLYAILLQNGTTTIDNTLIDNNTIGIVFEGGDLNLTDSKISNTQTSFASDSGANKFFARNNIFENNDQNPSLDLATDFNVAESAFIGGDLNTWRISGSPIGEKTLGPIDNKPIATNGMIVEAGNRLILEAGLILKGGYLINRGGNIKINGTSENPVIFTSLYDDSAGGDTNNDSNATGGPQLRTGGIQTEAGGATNIFNLVLRYAQGTQFIGPFNPVIGALLNMGGTLNADNVSIQEGGVSAIHHYDGITNIENSSIESGTYFSGIIYDFGALDIHQSSLLGSFNSYALLNRTNSGTPDVRNNYWGTPEGPIHPTNPTGAAAPIEGNALFIPFLTEPPSEESECCSSVVFIPGLEASRLYVTGLISENKLWEPNRRADVEKLYLNEEGQGITAGIYTKDIIDEAFGFNIYKKFMESMDNLVNEAIISEWHALPYDWRQSQSDLARLDTVVRKGDDFDLVNMVDEIINLSTSSMTGKVTIIAHSNGGLIAKLLIDELVSRGYQNIVDKLILVAVPQIGTPKALASLLHGDGQLIPAKIGLIVDRSTARQLGENMPSVYGLIPSEKYFSEVLDPVIEFVSDVSSIYDFQSFYGTSIDSRSELEEFLLGESGARSKPSVSDTDSPNVLNDSLLERASGIQNVLDSWIAPASVEVIQIVGWGLDTVRSIWYDDCDIIFCPDTLSNLDRKLLLVHDGDGTVVSPSASLMQGVGTYYVNLYTHNEGLRRNRDHADILEVEPVQILVQDIIGDNLTVLPQHITDFKPTPTEVEKRLRFRIYSPVSLDLYDFESNHTGLIEKTNPDSDFKTFEANVPNSYYLEFGEVKYAGADSLSPIEVVLIGQDTGTFTLEIEELSGDEIGKVDVFVEVPVVEGSRAVVEIDDASNPLVLSLDIDGDGVWDAEIGSGEGISTKEAVQILRGIVKTLGIPSKKKAKLDKIFDKIDTALIKEGKCDDKKKKDECEHKTKQKIKRTFSHLSELIKKMSVGRKAVLSREEADEILEIIRLIINGLEINLKHGI
;
A
#
# COMPACT_ATOMS: atom_id res chain seq x y z
N MET A 1 53.97 76.92 32.09
CA MET A 1 53.56 75.90 33.09
C MET A 1 52.85 74.79 32.33
N LYS A 2 53.20 73.50 32.29
CA LYS A 2 54.25 72.65 32.88
C LYS A 2 54.72 71.66 31.78
N LYS A 3 55.94 71.15 31.96
CA LYS A 3 56.76 70.28 31.10
C LYS A 3 56.03 69.04 30.55
N PHE A 4 56.22 68.73 29.26
CA PHE A 4 55.91 67.42 28.67
C PHE A 4 57.11 66.48 28.88
N LEU A 5 56.84 65.31 29.46
CA LEU A 5 57.78 64.26 29.80
C LEU A 5 57.88 63.29 28.61
N LEU A 6 59.10 63.06 28.14
CA LEU A 6 59.45 62.02 27.19
C LEU A 6 59.46 60.67 27.93
N ILE A 7 58.56 59.76 27.60
CA ILE A 7 58.67 58.34 27.97
C ILE A 7 58.71 57.52 26.68
N LEU A 8 59.84 56.85 26.51
CA LEU A 8 60.16 55.88 25.48
C LEU A 8 59.32 54.61 25.74
N PHE A 9 58.35 54.30 24.87
CA PHE A 9 57.75 52.97 24.80
C PHE A 9 58.32 52.25 23.57
N ILE A 10 59.10 51.21 23.86
CA ILE A 10 59.54 50.20 22.91
C ILE A 10 58.29 49.47 22.44
N VAL A 11 57.86 49.69 21.20
CA VAL A 11 56.94 48.78 20.52
C VAL A 11 57.81 47.64 19.98
N LEU A 12 57.82 46.54 20.73
CA LEU A 12 58.23 45.23 20.21
C LEU A 12 57.28 44.90 19.06
N VAL A 13 57.77 44.95 17.82
CA VAL A 13 57.13 44.28 16.70
C VAL A 13 57.36 42.79 16.92
N PRO A 14 56.34 41.95 17.16
CA PRO A 14 56.54 40.51 17.08
C PRO A 14 56.81 40.19 15.61
N PHE A 15 58.06 39.88 15.27
CA PHE A 15 58.34 39.07 14.09
C PHE A 15 57.83 37.66 14.41
N SER A 16 56.67 37.29 13.86
CA SER A 16 56.31 35.88 13.75
C SER A 16 57.28 35.26 12.75
N VAL A 17 58.24 34.49 13.25
CA VAL A 17 59.04 33.58 12.44
C VAL A 17 58.13 32.39 12.18
N THR A 18 57.50 32.33 11.00
CA THR A 18 56.82 31.10 10.53
C THR A 18 57.91 30.10 10.18
N ALA A 19 57.90 28.92 10.82
CA ALA A 19 58.81 27.85 10.49
C ALA A 19 58.14 26.95 9.44
N ASP A 20 58.80 26.75 8.30
CA ASP A 20 58.34 25.77 7.31
C ASP A 20 58.36 24.37 7.96
N THR A 21 57.20 23.70 8.05
CA THR A 21 57.11 22.34 8.57
C THR A 21 57.24 21.35 7.44
N ILE A 22 58.38 20.66 7.36
CA ILE A 22 58.60 19.63 6.33
C ILE A 22 57.94 18.32 6.75
N ILE A 23 57.01 17.83 5.91
CA ILE A 23 56.36 16.53 6.03
C ILE A 23 57.06 15.57 5.07
N THR A 24 57.77 14.58 5.62
CA THR A 24 58.55 13.62 4.83
C THR A 24 57.84 12.31 4.56
N ASP A 25 56.91 11.90 5.46
CA ASP A 25 55.90 10.82 5.43
C ASP A 25 55.17 10.85 6.79
N THR A 26 53.85 10.64 6.87
CA THR A 26 53.12 10.71 8.16
C THR A 26 51.99 9.70 8.24
N TYR A 27 51.99 8.90 9.30
CA TYR A 27 50.86 8.08 9.75
C TYR A 27 50.25 8.76 10.97
N ILE A 28 48.98 9.11 10.88
CA ILE A 28 48.21 9.72 11.96
C ILE A 28 47.27 8.63 12.48
N ASP A 29 47.62 8.03 13.62
CA ASP A 29 46.85 6.99 14.31
C ASP A 29 46.21 7.47 15.62
N ASP A 30 46.47 8.72 15.98
CA ASP A 30 45.90 9.47 17.09
C ASP A 30 45.32 10.82 16.63
N GLN A 31 44.88 11.65 17.58
CA GLN A 31 44.39 12.99 17.27
C GLN A 31 45.55 13.99 17.15
N GLN A 32 45.64 14.68 16.01
CA GLN A 32 46.62 15.72 15.72
C GLN A 32 45.95 17.02 15.24
N THR A 33 46.66 18.13 15.44
CA THR A 33 46.24 19.46 14.97
C THR A 33 47.37 20.14 14.21
N TRP A 34 47.08 20.63 13.01
CA TRP A 34 47.96 21.49 12.21
C TRP A 34 47.47 22.93 12.35
N ASP A 35 48.32 23.77 12.95
CA ASP A 35 48.04 25.16 13.28
C ASP A 35 48.84 26.15 12.41
N LEU A 36 48.57 27.44 12.58
CA LEU A 36 49.26 28.53 11.89
C LEU A 36 50.76 28.61 12.21
N LEU A 37 51.19 28.14 13.37
CA LEU A 37 52.59 28.23 13.79
C LEU A 37 53.48 27.30 12.98
N GLY A 38 52.94 26.15 12.57
CA GLY A 38 53.60 25.19 11.67
C GLY A 38 53.41 25.47 10.17
N SER A 39 52.58 26.45 9.81
CA SER A 39 52.32 26.81 8.41
C SER A 39 53.50 27.57 7.77
N PRO A 40 53.92 27.26 6.52
CA PRO A 40 53.34 26.26 5.65
C PRO A 40 53.82 24.84 5.96
N TYR A 41 52.92 23.86 5.82
CA TYR A 41 53.25 22.43 5.83
C TYR A 41 53.66 22.01 4.41
N ILE A 42 54.88 21.50 4.24
CA ILE A 42 55.46 21.23 2.92
C ILE A 42 55.78 19.74 2.78
N PHE A 43 55.23 19.08 1.77
CA PHE A 43 55.51 17.66 1.51
C PHE A 43 56.83 17.55 0.72
N GLN A 44 57.95 17.16 1.36
CA GLN A 44 59.26 16.98 0.70
C GLN A 44 59.83 15.57 0.90
N ASN A 45 59.88 14.73 -0.15
CA ASN A 45 60.96 13.78 -0.45
C ASN A 45 60.70 13.05 -1.78
N SER A 46 61.77 12.60 -2.45
CA SER A 46 61.75 11.79 -3.68
C SER A 46 61.57 10.26 -3.45
N ALA A 47 61.26 9.83 -2.22
CA ALA A 47 61.34 8.43 -1.79
C ALA A 47 60.06 7.79 -1.22
N GLY A 48 58.87 8.37 -1.44
CA GLY A 48 57.58 7.66 -1.24
C GLY A 48 57.06 7.56 0.21
N GLY A 49 56.24 8.52 0.65
CA GLY A 49 54.88 8.21 1.14
C GLY A 49 53.91 9.42 1.26
N ASP A 50 52.62 9.08 1.39
CA ASP A 50 51.49 10.01 1.49
C ASP A 50 51.20 10.35 2.96
N VAL A 51 50.31 11.31 3.21
CA VAL A 51 49.77 11.52 4.56
C VAL A 51 48.62 10.55 4.75
N VAL A 52 48.80 9.56 5.63
CA VAL A 52 47.82 8.52 5.91
C VAL A 52 47.17 8.79 7.27
N ILE A 53 45.87 9.11 7.27
CA ILE A 53 45.06 9.18 8.47
C ILE A 53 44.43 7.80 8.64
N THR A 54 44.88 7.02 9.63
CA THR A 54 44.39 5.65 9.83
C THR A 54 42.96 5.66 10.36
N GLU A 55 42.29 4.50 10.43
CA GLU A 55 40.91 4.36 10.91
C GLU A 55 40.66 4.97 12.31
N THR A 56 41.69 5.03 13.17
CA THR A 56 41.62 5.64 14.51
C THR A 56 42.14 7.07 14.56
N GLY A 57 42.76 7.54 13.49
CA GLY A 57 43.39 8.86 13.41
C GLY A 57 42.39 9.98 13.19
N VAL A 58 42.69 11.15 13.77
CA VAL A 58 41.93 12.38 13.56
C VAL A 58 42.91 13.52 13.25
N LEU A 59 42.83 14.13 12.08
CA LEU A 59 43.61 15.33 11.74
C LEU A 59 42.71 16.56 11.72
N ASN A 60 43.02 17.56 12.54
CA ASN A 60 42.38 18.88 12.52
C ASN A 60 43.31 19.90 11.88
N ILE A 61 42.83 20.67 10.91
CA ILE A 61 43.58 21.73 10.23
C ILE A 61 42.88 23.06 10.51
N GLU A 62 43.57 23.97 11.18
CA GLU A 62 43.03 25.25 11.62
C GLU A 62 43.02 26.31 10.50
N ALA A 63 42.16 27.33 10.65
CA ALA A 63 41.98 28.41 9.69
C ALA A 63 43.30 29.12 9.33
N GLY A 64 43.49 29.43 8.04
CA GLY A 64 44.66 30.13 7.51
C GLY A 64 45.92 29.28 7.32
N VAL A 65 45.87 27.97 7.61
CA VAL A 65 46.97 27.04 7.33
C VAL A 65 47.19 26.91 5.82
N VAL A 66 48.46 26.88 5.39
CA VAL A 66 48.87 26.67 4.00
C VAL A 66 49.61 25.34 3.89
N ILE A 67 49.19 24.50 2.96
CA ILE A 67 49.78 23.20 2.68
C ILE A 67 50.28 23.19 1.25
N LYS A 68 51.56 22.86 1.08
CA LYS A 68 52.26 22.86 -0.20
C LYS A 68 52.77 21.47 -0.53
N THR A 69 52.39 20.98 -1.70
CA THR A 69 52.58 19.58 -2.09
C THR A 69 53.27 19.48 -3.46
N GLN A 70 53.96 18.38 -3.74
CA GLN A 70 54.66 18.16 -5.02
C GLN A 70 54.73 16.67 -5.33
N ASN A 71 55.03 16.28 -6.57
CA ASN A 71 55.22 14.89 -6.99
C ASN A 71 54.02 13.96 -6.72
N ALA A 72 52.79 14.43 -6.98
CA ALA A 72 51.53 13.67 -6.84
C ALA A 72 51.21 13.13 -5.42
N ARG A 73 51.80 13.72 -4.39
CA ARG A 73 51.48 13.40 -2.99
C ARG A 73 50.03 13.72 -2.65
N LYS A 74 49.41 12.89 -1.81
CA LYS A 74 48.00 13.01 -1.42
C LYS A 74 47.78 12.85 0.08
N PHE A 75 46.54 13.10 0.50
CA PHE A 75 46.00 12.58 1.76
C PHE A 75 45.25 11.28 1.46
N ASP A 76 45.56 10.21 2.19
CA ASP A 76 44.78 8.98 2.25
C ASP A 76 44.05 8.93 3.60
N VAL A 77 42.73 9.08 3.58
CA VAL A 77 41.89 9.23 4.78
C VAL A 77 41.09 7.96 5.00
N HIS A 78 41.45 7.21 6.04
CA HIS A 78 40.69 6.08 6.58
C HIS A 78 39.94 6.44 7.88
N GLY A 79 40.42 7.43 8.63
CA GLY A 79 39.79 7.97 9.84
C GLY A 79 39.04 9.28 9.57
N VAL A 80 39.36 10.32 10.34
CA VAL A 80 38.67 11.63 10.28
C VAL A 80 39.62 12.75 9.85
N LEU A 81 39.23 13.51 8.81
CA LEU A 81 39.89 14.75 8.40
C LEU A 81 38.96 15.93 8.62
N ASN A 82 39.39 16.90 9.42
CA ASN A 82 38.68 18.12 9.69
C ASN A 82 39.47 19.33 9.17
N ILE A 83 38.88 20.11 8.27
CA ILE A 83 39.41 21.38 7.75
C ILE A 83 38.48 22.50 8.21
N PHE A 84 38.97 23.31 9.15
CA PHE A 84 38.20 24.37 9.81
C PHE A 84 38.71 25.75 9.39
N GLY A 85 38.54 26.11 8.11
CA GLY A 85 38.80 27.46 7.64
C GLY A 85 37.74 28.47 8.12
N GLU A 86 38.03 29.75 7.90
CA GLU A 86 37.09 30.86 8.12
C GLU A 86 37.10 31.82 6.93
N ALA A 87 36.04 32.59 6.74
CA ALA A 87 35.98 33.59 5.67
C ALA A 87 37.16 34.58 5.74
N GLY A 88 37.94 34.68 4.67
CA GLY A 88 39.15 35.52 4.60
C GLY A 88 40.40 34.93 5.26
N ASN A 89 40.27 33.76 5.90
CA ASN A 89 41.36 32.94 6.44
C ASN A 89 41.13 31.47 6.05
N GLU A 90 40.96 31.23 4.76
CA GLU A 90 40.73 29.88 4.22
C GLU A 90 41.96 28.99 4.45
N VAL A 91 41.75 27.68 4.63
CA VAL A 91 42.85 26.72 4.55
C VAL A 91 43.22 26.58 3.08
N THR A 92 44.49 26.80 2.73
CA THR A 92 44.95 26.70 1.34
C THR A 92 45.74 25.41 1.13
N ILE A 93 45.31 24.58 0.18
CA ILE A 93 46.08 23.42 -0.28
C ILE A 93 46.40 23.60 -1.76
N THR A 94 47.69 23.60 -2.07
CA THR A 94 48.17 23.89 -3.42
C THR A 94 49.44 23.11 -3.74
N ASN A 95 49.83 23.09 -5.01
CA ASN A 95 51.15 22.60 -5.39
C ASN A 95 52.27 23.51 -4.88
N PHE A 96 53.50 23.01 -4.88
CA PHE A 96 54.64 23.63 -4.22
C PHE A 96 54.93 25.06 -4.71
N ASN A 97 54.79 25.27 -6.01
CA ASN A 97 55.01 26.55 -6.67
C ASN A 97 53.76 27.43 -6.74
N ASP A 98 52.63 26.94 -6.26
CA ASP A 98 51.34 27.61 -6.32
C ASP A 98 51.02 28.15 -7.73
N SER A 99 51.21 27.29 -8.74
CA SER A 99 51.22 27.68 -10.15
C SER A 99 50.82 26.56 -11.10
N ALA A 100 50.06 26.92 -12.15
CA ALA A 100 49.59 26.01 -13.19
C ALA A 100 50.69 25.49 -14.14
N PHE A 101 51.89 26.07 -14.14
CA PHE A 101 52.87 25.85 -15.22
C PHE A 101 53.67 24.55 -15.13
N ASN A 102 53.69 23.86 -13.98
CA ASN A 102 54.52 22.68 -13.83
C ASN A 102 53.71 21.41 -13.54
N LEU A 103 53.50 20.60 -14.59
CA LEU A 103 52.78 19.33 -14.50
C LEU A 103 53.47 18.32 -13.56
N SER A 104 54.80 18.39 -13.37
CA SER A 104 55.51 17.52 -12.42
C SER A 104 55.21 17.84 -10.95
N ASP A 105 54.67 19.04 -10.69
CA ASP A 105 54.46 19.54 -9.34
C ASP A 105 53.01 19.37 -8.87
N ARG A 106 52.11 18.88 -9.73
CA ARG A 106 50.72 18.59 -9.34
C ARG A 106 50.68 17.60 -8.18
N TRP A 107 49.66 17.74 -7.35
CA TRP A 107 49.45 16.89 -6.20
C TRP A 107 48.23 15.98 -6.37
N GLY A 108 48.15 14.94 -5.54
CA GLY A 108 47.24 13.81 -5.73
C GLY A 108 45.86 13.96 -5.08
N GLY A 109 45.59 15.10 -4.43
CA GLY A 109 44.30 15.40 -3.81
C GLY A 109 44.08 14.77 -2.44
N ILE A 110 42.82 14.71 -2.03
CA ILE A 110 42.35 14.11 -0.78
C ILE A 110 41.48 12.90 -1.13
N VAL A 111 41.89 11.72 -0.69
CA VAL A 111 41.21 10.45 -0.98
C VAL A 111 40.55 9.92 0.29
N PHE A 112 39.23 9.81 0.27
CA PHE A 112 38.42 9.25 1.35
C PHE A 112 38.08 7.78 1.06
N TYR A 113 38.40 6.89 1.99
CA TYR A 113 38.11 5.46 1.88
C TYR A 113 36.84 5.08 2.66
N LEU A 114 36.40 3.83 2.51
CA LEU A 114 35.21 3.31 3.17
C LEU A 114 35.23 3.57 4.69
N GLY A 115 34.17 4.20 5.20
CA GLY A 115 34.01 4.51 6.63
C GLY A 115 34.74 5.76 7.12
N SER A 116 35.55 6.42 6.28
CA SER A 116 36.20 7.68 6.63
C SER A 116 35.24 8.86 6.70
N ILE A 117 35.63 9.92 7.42
CA ILE A 117 34.84 11.15 7.56
C ILE A 117 35.69 12.35 7.12
N GLY A 118 35.12 13.21 6.26
CA GLY A 118 35.70 14.48 5.86
C GLY A 118 34.80 15.65 6.19
N ASN A 119 35.21 16.51 7.12
CA ASN A 119 34.50 17.75 7.44
C ASN A 119 35.30 18.93 6.90
N ILE A 120 34.90 19.49 5.74
CA ILE A 120 35.64 20.51 5.01
C ILE A 120 34.84 21.81 4.98
N ASN A 121 35.40 22.87 5.56
CA ASN A 121 34.80 24.20 5.53
C ASN A 121 35.85 25.27 5.21
N PHE A 122 35.55 26.19 4.30
CA PHE A 122 36.46 27.25 3.84
C PHE A 122 37.83 26.72 3.38
N LEU A 123 37.82 25.71 2.52
CA LEU A 123 38.99 25.20 1.82
C LEU A 123 39.20 25.98 0.51
N ASN A 124 40.42 26.45 0.26
CA ASN A 124 40.86 26.96 -1.03
C ASN A 124 41.87 25.99 -1.65
N GLU A 125 41.38 25.13 -2.53
CA GLU A 125 42.13 24.06 -3.16
C GLU A 125 42.44 24.39 -4.62
N ARG A 126 43.67 24.07 -5.05
CA ARG A 126 44.06 24.16 -6.45
C ARG A 126 45.23 23.28 -6.91
N TYR A 127 45.25 23.04 -8.22
CA TYR A 127 46.35 22.46 -9.01
C TYR A 127 46.62 20.95 -8.79
N THR A 128 45.59 20.13 -8.63
CA THR A 128 45.69 18.65 -8.71
C THR A 128 45.73 18.10 -10.13
N GLY A 129 46.24 16.88 -10.29
CA GLY A 129 46.17 16.12 -11.55
C GLY A 129 47.43 15.30 -11.90
N PHE A 130 47.46 14.76 -13.13
CA PHE A 130 48.45 13.76 -13.58
C PHE A 130 49.92 14.19 -13.49
N VAL A 131 50.75 13.27 -12.98
CA VAL A 131 52.21 13.22 -13.24
C VAL A 131 52.53 11.97 -14.06
N GLN A 132 53.56 12.01 -14.91
CA GLN A 132 53.88 11.01 -15.95
C GLN A 132 53.98 9.52 -15.53
N PHE A 133 53.98 9.17 -14.23
CA PHE A 133 54.25 7.80 -13.74
C PHE A 133 53.33 7.30 -12.60
N GLN A 134 52.30 8.06 -12.23
CA GLN A 134 51.26 7.66 -11.26
C GLN A 134 49.92 8.28 -11.73
N PRO A 135 48.78 7.57 -11.65
CA PRO A 135 47.49 8.22 -11.86
C PRO A 135 47.30 9.28 -10.77
N GLY A 136 47.39 10.55 -11.15
CA GLY A 136 47.14 11.69 -10.26
C GLY A 136 45.65 11.83 -10.02
N GLY A 137 45.26 12.09 -8.76
CA GLY A 137 43.87 12.05 -8.31
C GLY A 137 43.08 13.36 -8.53
N PRO A 138 41.75 13.28 -8.42
CA PRO A 138 40.85 14.43 -8.22
C PRO A 138 41.24 15.26 -6.99
N ALA A 139 40.82 16.53 -6.93
CA ALA A 139 41.00 17.33 -5.72
C ALA A 139 40.37 16.67 -4.50
N ILE A 140 39.13 16.21 -4.65
CA ILE A 140 38.46 15.33 -3.69
C ILE A 140 38.03 14.04 -4.39
N PHE A 141 38.50 12.90 -3.87
CA PHE A 141 38.11 11.58 -4.34
C PHE A 141 37.46 10.78 -3.23
N ASN A 142 36.14 10.59 -3.30
CA ASN A 142 35.41 9.79 -2.33
C ASN A 142 35.16 8.36 -2.84
N ARG A 143 35.71 7.36 -2.14
CA ARG A 143 35.61 5.93 -2.48
C ARG A 143 34.73 5.15 -1.49
N GLY A 144 34.05 5.82 -0.57
CA GLY A 144 33.19 5.19 0.44
C GLY A 144 33.07 5.91 1.79
N GLY A 145 33.63 7.11 1.92
CA GLY A 145 33.52 7.93 3.12
C GLY A 145 32.29 8.84 3.13
N THR A 146 32.08 9.52 4.26
CA THR A 146 31.09 10.58 4.45
C THR A 146 31.81 11.92 4.42
N VAL A 147 31.61 12.70 3.34
CA VAL A 147 32.36 13.93 3.07
C VAL A 147 31.41 15.12 2.99
N GLU A 148 31.65 16.15 3.78
CA GLU A 148 30.93 17.42 3.73
C GLU A 148 31.89 18.55 3.31
N ILE A 149 31.52 19.32 2.29
CA ILE A 149 32.28 20.44 1.73
C ILE A 149 31.40 21.68 1.76
N LYS A 150 31.81 22.70 2.53
CA LYS A 150 31.07 23.95 2.71
C LYS A 150 31.94 25.16 2.43
N ASN A 151 31.35 26.22 1.86
CA ASN A 151 31.98 27.54 1.73
C ASN A 151 33.38 27.50 1.08
N SER A 152 33.62 26.56 0.18
CA SER A 152 34.96 26.24 -0.31
C SER A 152 35.15 26.62 -1.78
N SER A 153 36.39 26.55 -2.26
CA SER A 153 36.76 26.78 -3.65
C SER A 153 37.70 25.67 -4.13
N LEU A 154 37.33 24.95 -5.19
CA LEU A 154 38.14 23.92 -5.85
C LEU A 154 38.43 24.38 -7.29
N SER A 155 39.69 24.66 -7.62
CA SER A 155 40.01 25.30 -8.90
C SER A 155 41.26 24.83 -9.62
N ASN A 156 41.28 24.99 -10.94
CA ASN A 156 42.47 24.69 -11.77
C ASN A 156 42.92 23.22 -11.69
N ASN A 157 41.97 22.30 -11.49
CA ASN A 157 42.21 20.87 -11.38
C ASN A 157 41.89 20.14 -12.68
N LEU A 158 42.36 18.89 -12.77
CA LEU A 158 41.87 17.99 -13.80
C LEU A 158 40.44 17.53 -13.47
N TYR A 159 40.23 17.01 -12.26
CA TYR A 159 38.91 16.69 -11.71
C TYR A 159 38.79 17.45 -10.39
N ALA A 160 37.72 18.21 -10.17
CA ALA A 160 37.50 18.78 -8.84
C ALA A 160 37.01 17.70 -7.88
N ILE A 161 35.97 16.95 -8.28
CA ILE A 161 35.38 15.91 -7.43
C ILE A 161 35.13 14.65 -8.25
N LEU A 162 35.53 13.51 -7.71
CA LEU A 162 35.13 12.18 -8.17
C LEU A 162 34.51 11.44 -6.99
N LEU A 163 33.29 10.97 -7.18
CA LEU A 163 32.55 10.20 -6.19
C LEU A 163 32.27 8.81 -6.77
N GLN A 164 32.88 7.78 -6.16
CA GLN A 164 32.72 6.38 -6.54
C GLN A 164 31.79 5.61 -5.59
N ASN A 165 31.76 5.99 -4.31
CA ASN A 165 30.87 5.41 -3.31
C ASN A 165 30.86 6.31 -2.05
N GLY A 166 29.96 6.03 -1.11
CA GLY A 166 29.79 6.80 0.12
C GLY A 166 28.85 7.99 -0.08
N THR A 167 28.94 8.99 0.80
CA THR A 167 28.08 10.18 0.75
C THR A 167 28.94 11.43 0.61
N THR A 168 28.57 12.33 -0.29
CA THR A 168 29.20 13.65 -0.41
C THR A 168 28.17 14.76 -0.43
N THR A 169 28.31 15.73 0.46
CA THR A 169 27.48 16.93 0.53
C THR A 169 28.35 18.14 0.17
N ILE A 170 27.92 18.92 -0.82
CA ILE A 170 28.59 20.13 -1.31
C ILE A 170 27.61 21.28 -1.17
N ASP A 171 28.00 22.29 -0.42
CA ASP A 171 27.15 23.45 -0.13
C ASP A 171 27.95 24.75 -0.24
N ASN A 172 27.36 25.77 -0.86
CA ASN A 172 27.96 27.09 -1.06
C ASN A 172 29.43 27.04 -1.54
N THR A 173 29.72 26.19 -2.54
CA THR A 173 31.09 25.91 -2.99
C THR A 173 31.29 26.34 -4.45
N LEU A 174 32.45 26.95 -4.73
CA LEU A 174 32.88 27.34 -6.07
C LEU A 174 33.79 26.27 -6.69
N ILE A 175 33.37 25.68 -7.80
CA ILE A 175 34.16 24.74 -8.60
C ILE A 175 34.50 25.45 -9.92
N ASP A 176 35.74 25.93 -10.08
CA ASP A 176 36.08 26.84 -11.18
C ASP A 176 37.34 26.47 -11.97
N ASN A 177 37.30 26.65 -13.29
CA ASN A 177 38.45 26.45 -14.19
C ASN A 177 39.06 25.04 -14.11
N ASN A 178 38.21 24.03 -13.91
CA ASN A 178 38.60 22.62 -13.88
C ASN A 178 38.37 21.98 -15.25
N THR A 179 39.14 20.94 -15.62
CA THR A 179 38.80 20.19 -16.85
C THR A 179 37.43 19.51 -16.67
N ILE A 180 37.25 18.81 -15.56
CA ILE A 180 35.96 18.23 -15.17
C ILE A 180 35.62 18.74 -13.75
N GLY A 181 34.40 19.25 -13.58
CA GLY A 181 33.87 19.66 -12.30
C GLY A 181 33.63 18.46 -11.40
N ILE A 182 32.50 17.78 -11.60
CA ILE A 182 32.10 16.61 -10.79
C ILE A 182 31.88 15.39 -11.69
N VAL A 183 32.46 14.26 -11.29
CA VAL A 183 32.14 12.93 -11.81
C VAL A 183 31.47 12.11 -10.72
N PHE A 184 30.27 11.63 -11.00
CA PHE A 184 29.43 10.88 -10.06
C PHE A 184 29.23 9.43 -10.56
N GLU A 185 30.11 8.54 -10.13
CA GLU A 185 30.14 7.12 -10.52
C GLU A 185 29.37 6.21 -9.54
N GLY A 186 29.15 6.62 -8.28
CA GLY A 186 28.43 5.80 -7.30
C GLY A 186 28.27 6.42 -5.92
N GLY A 187 27.33 5.93 -5.10
CA GLY A 187 27.00 6.52 -3.79
C GLY A 187 25.99 7.66 -3.86
N ASP A 188 25.95 8.52 -2.85
CA ASP A 188 24.95 9.59 -2.69
C ASP A 188 25.60 10.98 -2.74
N LEU A 189 25.03 11.90 -3.52
CA LEU A 189 25.54 13.26 -3.72
C LEU A 189 24.46 14.32 -3.46
N ASN A 190 24.73 15.24 -2.55
CA ASN A 190 23.94 16.46 -2.34
C ASN A 190 24.74 17.68 -2.82
N LEU A 191 24.17 18.49 -3.72
CA LEU A 191 24.78 19.69 -4.27
C LEU A 191 23.84 20.89 -4.10
N THR A 192 24.16 21.82 -3.22
CA THR A 192 23.31 22.98 -2.92
C THR A 192 24.09 24.29 -3.02
N ASP A 193 23.41 25.36 -3.45
CA ASP A 193 23.91 26.73 -3.38
C ASP A 193 25.29 26.95 -4.03
N SER A 194 25.68 26.08 -4.95
CA SER A 194 27.05 25.97 -5.45
C SER A 194 27.17 26.44 -6.90
N LYS A 195 28.37 26.85 -7.30
CA LYS A 195 28.65 27.31 -8.65
C LYS A 195 29.73 26.46 -9.29
N ILE A 196 29.42 25.90 -10.46
CA ILE A 196 30.39 25.20 -11.31
C ILE A 196 30.60 26.03 -12.58
N SER A 197 31.81 26.54 -12.78
CA SER A 197 32.10 27.46 -13.88
C SER A 197 33.42 27.22 -14.60
N ASN A 198 33.44 27.67 -15.86
CA ASN A 198 34.63 27.65 -16.73
C ASN A 198 35.26 26.25 -16.85
N THR A 199 34.42 25.20 -16.85
CA THR A 199 34.88 23.81 -16.99
C THR A 199 34.64 23.26 -18.39
N GLN A 200 35.41 22.25 -18.81
CA GLN A 200 35.10 21.54 -20.05
C GLN A 200 33.87 20.65 -19.88
N THR A 201 33.70 20.04 -18.71
CA THR A 201 32.49 19.30 -18.33
C THR A 201 32.13 19.63 -16.90
N SER A 202 30.94 20.21 -16.69
CA SER A 202 30.56 20.67 -15.36
C SER A 202 30.21 19.52 -14.41
N PHE A 203 29.42 18.58 -14.90
CA PHE A 203 28.90 17.46 -14.13
C PHE A 203 28.56 16.30 -15.07
N ALA A 204 28.99 15.09 -14.71
CA ALA A 204 28.59 13.87 -15.38
C ALA A 204 28.34 12.76 -14.34
N SER A 205 27.19 12.10 -14.42
CA SER A 205 26.97 10.84 -13.70
C SER A 205 27.03 9.62 -14.62
N ASP A 206 27.25 8.45 -14.02
CA ASP A 206 27.24 7.14 -14.67
C ASP A 206 26.17 6.25 -14.00
N SER A 207 25.86 5.12 -14.63
CA SER A 207 24.89 4.10 -14.20
C SER A 207 25.12 3.49 -12.80
N GLY A 208 26.30 3.68 -12.20
CA GLY A 208 26.59 3.27 -10.83
C GLY A 208 26.13 4.26 -9.74
N ALA A 209 25.76 5.48 -10.13
CA ALA A 209 25.23 6.52 -9.25
C ALA A 209 23.95 6.06 -8.53
N ASN A 210 23.86 6.31 -7.21
CA ASN A 210 22.68 5.93 -6.43
C ASN A 210 21.72 7.12 -6.29
N LYS A 211 22.00 8.08 -5.40
CA LYS A 211 21.12 9.23 -5.14
C LYS A 211 21.77 10.57 -5.45
N PHE A 212 21.05 11.45 -6.15
CA PHE A 212 21.47 12.81 -6.44
C PHE A 212 20.42 13.85 -6.06
N PHE A 213 20.75 14.73 -5.12
CA PHE A 213 19.93 15.88 -4.78
C PHE A 213 20.65 17.17 -5.21
N ALA A 214 19.98 18.04 -5.96
CA ALA A 214 20.54 19.32 -6.36
C ALA A 214 19.53 20.47 -6.28
N ARG A 215 19.91 21.58 -5.62
CA ARG A 215 19.09 22.79 -5.51
C ARG A 215 19.92 24.07 -5.60
N ASN A 216 19.36 25.09 -6.26
CA ASN A 216 19.92 26.45 -6.29
C ASN A 216 21.38 26.54 -6.76
N ASN A 217 21.74 25.77 -7.80
CA ASN A 217 23.10 25.73 -8.34
C ASN A 217 23.24 26.56 -9.62
N ILE A 218 24.45 27.06 -9.87
CA ILE A 218 24.77 27.84 -11.07
C ILE A 218 25.81 27.08 -11.90
N PHE A 219 25.45 26.75 -13.14
CA PHE A 219 26.35 26.22 -14.16
C PHE A 219 26.66 27.34 -15.16
N GLU A 220 27.89 27.85 -15.17
CA GLU A 220 28.24 29.04 -15.97
C GLU A 220 29.48 28.83 -16.84
N ASN A 221 29.36 29.15 -18.14
CA ASN A 221 30.46 29.13 -19.11
C ASN A 221 31.19 27.78 -19.18
N ASN A 222 30.45 26.67 -19.08
CA ASN A 222 31.00 25.33 -19.23
C ASN A 222 30.86 24.85 -20.68
N ASP A 223 31.85 24.19 -21.26
CA ASP A 223 31.74 23.68 -22.64
C ASP A 223 30.65 22.61 -22.77
N GLN A 224 30.51 21.77 -21.75
CA GLN A 224 29.44 20.77 -21.60
C GLN A 224 28.71 20.98 -20.26
N ASN A 225 27.42 21.24 -20.35
CA ASN A 225 26.51 21.37 -19.23
C ASN A 225 26.17 20.00 -18.59
N PRO A 226 25.52 20.00 -17.41
CA PRO A 226 25.32 18.79 -16.62
C PRO A 226 24.61 17.66 -17.35
N SER A 227 25.21 16.47 -17.28
CA SER A 227 24.64 15.22 -17.78
C SER A 227 24.37 14.26 -16.63
N LEU A 228 23.17 13.68 -16.62
CA LEU A 228 22.68 12.77 -15.59
C LEU A 228 22.21 11.47 -16.24
N ASP A 229 22.65 10.35 -15.68
CA ASP A 229 22.19 9.02 -16.04
C ASP A 229 20.80 8.77 -15.46
N LEU A 230 19.88 8.30 -16.30
CA LEU A 230 18.49 8.01 -15.95
C LEU A 230 18.36 6.92 -14.87
N ALA A 231 19.36 6.06 -14.70
CA ALA A 231 19.43 5.06 -13.64
C ALA A 231 19.55 5.67 -12.24
N THR A 232 20.05 6.92 -12.15
CA THR A 232 20.23 7.62 -10.87
C THR A 232 18.88 7.98 -10.27
N ASP A 233 18.68 7.76 -8.96
CA ASP A 233 17.56 8.36 -8.23
C ASP A 233 17.88 9.84 -7.97
N PHE A 234 17.11 10.76 -8.55
CA PHE A 234 17.48 12.17 -8.54
C PHE A 234 16.31 13.10 -8.26
N ASN A 235 16.62 14.19 -7.56
CA ASN A 235 15.73 15.34 -7.34
C ASN A 235 16.56 16.61 -7.59
N VAL A 236 16.33 17.22 -8.75
CA VAL A 236 17.04 18.42 -9.19
C VAL A 236 16.03 19.54 -9.42
N ALA A 237 16.33 20.73 -8.91
CA ALA A 237 15.56 21.93 -9.23
C ALA A 237 16.37 23.21 -9.00
N GLU A 238 15.77 24.33 -9.38
CA GLU A 238 16.23 25.69 -9.17
C GLU A 238 17.66 25.93 -9.72
N SER A 239 18.03 25.25 -10.81
CA SER A 239 19.36 25.40 -11.39
C SER A 239 19.39 26.49 -12.47
N ALA A 240 20.41 27.34 -12.43
CA ALA A 240 20.67 28.36 -13.44
C ALA A 240 21.77 27.91 -14.40
N PHE A 241 21.49 27.96 -15.70
CA PHE A 241 22.43 27.63 -16.76
C PHE A 241 22.75 28.88 -17.57
N ILE A 242 24.03 29.26 -17.62
CA ILE A 242 24.50 30.52 -18.23
C ILE A 242 25.62 30.18 -19.21
N GLY A 243 25.31 30.20 -20.50
CA GLY A 243 26.25 29.81 -21.57
C GLY A 243 26.46 28.30 -21.67
N GLY A 244 27.45 27.89 -22.47
CA GLY A 244 27.72 26.48 -22.77
C GLY A 244 26.83 25.88 -23.86
N ASP A 245 26.89 24.56 -24.03
CA ASP A 245 26.20 23.82 -25.09
C ASP A 245 24.70 23.58 -24.89
N LEU A 246 24.19 23.73 -23.67
CA LEU A 246 22.79 23.56 -23.29
C LEU A 246 22.43 24.58 -22.21
N ASN A 247 21.14 24.89 -22.05
CA ASN A 247 20.68 25.69 -20.90
C ASN A 247 19.76 24.91 -19.96
N THR A 248 19.92 23.59 -19.92
CA THR A 248 19.14 22.63 -19.15
C THR A 248 19.97 21.39 -18.79
N TRP A 249 19.37 20.45 -18.05
CA TRP A 249 19.90 19.12 -17.79
C TRP A 249 19.84 18.24 -19.05
N ARG A 250 20.93 17.51 -19.30
CA ARG A 250 20.94 16.37 -20.21
C ARG A 250 20.65 15.09 -19.42
N ILE A 251 19.57 14.38 -19.72
CA ILE A 251 19.20 13.12 -19.04
C ILE A 251 19.10 12.00 -20.08
N SER A 252 19.84 10.91 -19.88
CA SER A 252 19.94 9.81 -20.85
C SER A 252 20.24 8.49 -20.15
N GLY A 253 20.07 7.36 -20.83
CA GLY A 253 20.39 6.03 -20.29
C GLY A 253 19.16 5.14 -20.09
N SER A 254 19.25 4.19 -19.17
CA SER A 254 18.17 3.24 -18.85
C SER A 254 17.73 3.41 -17.41
N PRO A 255 16.43 3.42 -17.11
CA PRO A 255 15.96 3.39 -15.74
C PRO A 255 16.31 2.05 -15.08
N ILE A 256 16.40 2.05 -13.75
CA ILE A 256 16.42 0.85 -12.90
C ILE A 256 15.12 0.85 -12.11
N GLY A 257 14.33 -0.22 -12.23
CA GLY A 257 12.99 -0.29 -11.62
C GLY A 257 12.02 0.68 -12.31
N GLU A 258 11.20 1.36 -11.52
CA GLU A 258 10.29 2.41 -12.01
C GLU A 258 10.91 3.79 -11.89
N LYS A 259 10.87 4.58 -12.97
CA LYS A 259 11.35 5.96 -13.01
C LYS A 259 10.28 6.88 -13.57
N THR A 260 10.00 7.96 -12.86
CA THR A 260 9.09 9.03 -13.32
C THR A 260 9.87 10.28 -13.68
N LEU A 261 9.58 10.85 -14.84
CA LEU A 261 10.12 12.12 -15.32
C LEU A 261 8.97 13.11 -15.57
N GLY A 262 8.99 14.23 -14.86
CA GLY A 262 8.13 15.39 -15.12
C GLY A 262 8.94 16.63 -15.49
N PRO A 263 8.29 17.79 -15.65
CA PRO A 263 8.97 19.06 -15.89
C PRO A 263 9.99 19.40 -14.79
N ILE A 264 11.19 19.82 -15.21
CA ILE A 264 12.26 20.28 -14.31
C ILE A 264 12.49 21.77 -14.60
N ASP A 265 12.35 22.62 -13.58
CA ASP A 265 12.58 24.07 -13.68
C ASP A 265 11.80 24.79 -14.80
N ASN A 266 10.66 24.22 -15.23
CA ASN A 266 9.90 24.66 -16.41
C ASN A 266 10.76 24.77 -17.67
N LYS A 267 11.79 23.94 -17.79
CA LYS A 267 12.68 23.85 -18.95
C LYS A 267 12.53 22.51 -19.66
N PRO A 268 12.80 22.45 -20.97
CA PRO A 268 12.95 21.17 -21.66
C PRO A 268 14.07 20.33 -21.06
N ILE A 269 13.96 19.01 -21.14
CA ILE A 269 15.07 18.09 -20.83
C ILE A 269 15.71 17.67 -22.15
N ALA A 270 17.03 17.87 -22.26
CA ALA A 270 17.79 17.38 -23.41
C ALA A 270 18.11 15.89 -23.21
N THR A 271 18.09 15.10 -24.28
CA THR A 271 18.45 13.68 -24.21
C THR A 271 19.20 13.21 -25.45
N ASN A 272 20.14 12.28 -25.25
CA ASN A 272 20.79 11.52 -26.32
C ASN A 272 20.02 10.22 -26.63
N GLY A 273 19.08 9.84 -25.77
CA GLY A 273 18.26 8.65 -25.89
C GLY A 273 18.00 7.98 -24.55
N MET A 274 16.84 7.36 -24.46
CA MET A 274 16.39 6.58 -23.32
C MET A 274 16.01 5.17 -23.80
N ILE A 275 16.47 4.15 -23.07
CA ILE A 275 16.20 2.76 -23.38
C ILE A 275 15.58 2.12 -22.14
N VAL A 276 14.41 1.51 -22.28
CA VAL A 276 13.73 0.81 -21.19
C VAL A 276 13.87 -0.67 -21.42
N GLU A 277 14.79 -1.29 -20.69
CA GLU A 277 15.04 -2.73 -20.73
C GLU A 277 13.98 -3.51 -19.94
N ALA A 278 13.85 -4.80 -20.24
CA ALA A 278 12.90 -5.69 -19.56
C ALA A 278 12.99 -5.65 -18.02
N GLY A 279 11.82 -5.66 -17.38
CA GLY A 279 11.69 -5.54 -15.92
C GLY A 279 11.72 -4.10 -15.39
N ASN A 280 11.97 -3.10 -16.24
CA ASN A 280 11.96 -1.68 -15.85
C ASN A 280 10.75 -0.94 -16.43
N ARG A 281 10.41 0.19 -15.80
CA ARG A 281 9.29 1.05 -16.19
C ARG A 281 9.71 2.52 -16.23
N LEU A 282 9.31 3.23 -17.28
CA LEU A 282 9.50 4.67 -17.42
C LEU A 282 8.15 5.37 -17.58
N ILE A 283 7.88 6.34 -16.71
CA ILE A 283 6.67 7.18 -16.74
C ILE A 283 7.09 8.61 -17.11
N LEU A 284 6.46 9.16 -18.16
CA LEU A 284 6.65 10.55 -18.61
C LEU A 284 5.38 11.35 -18.29
N GLU A 285 5.47 12.32 -17.39
CA GLU A 285 4.32 13.08 -16.88
C GLU A 285 3.95 14.30 -17.72
N ALA A 286 2.70 14.75 -17.57
CA ALA A 286 2.12 15.89 -18.25
C ALA A 286 3.00 17.15 -18.20
N GLY A 287 3.05 17.88 -19.33
CA GLY A 287 3.85 19.10 -19.50
C GLY A 287 5.35 18.87 -19.73
N LEU A 288 5.84 17.63 -19.68
CA LEU A 288 7.24 17.32 -19.97
C LEU A 288 7.57 17.64 -21.45
N ILE A 289 8.69 18.36 -21.67
CA ILE A 289 9.27 18.59 -23.00
C ILE A 289 10.60 17.84 -23.09
N LEU A 290 10.66 16.78 -23.88
CA LEU A 290 11.88 16.04 -24.21
C LEU A 290 12.44 16.50 -25.56
N LYS A 291 13.75 16.76 -25.61
CA LYS A 291 14.43 17.24 -26.82
C LYS A 291 15.65 16.41 -27.19
N GLY A 292 15.66 15.92 -28.44
CA GLY A 292 16.75 15.12 -29.01
C GLY A 292 16.66 13.62 -28.70
N GLY A 293 17.59 12.83 -29.24
CA GLY A 293 17.68 11.39 -28.93
C GLY A 293 16.53 10.54 -29.46
N TYR A 294 16.27 9.41 -28.81
CA TYR A 294 15.21 8.43 -29.14
C TYR A 294 14.63 7.83 -27.85
N LEU A 295 13.47 7.19 -27.96
CA LEU A 295 12.89 6.41 -26.88
C LEU A 295 12.68 4.97 -27.35
N ILE A 296 13.38 4.01 -26.74
CA ILE A 296 13.29 2.59 -27.12
C ILE A 296 12.79 1.78 -25.94
N ASN A 297 11.70 1.04 -26.13
CA ASN A 297 11.24 0.03 -25.21
C ASN A 297 11.73 -1.35 -25.67
N ARG A 298 12.72 -1.91 -24.96
CA ARG A 298 13.32 -3.23 -25.19
C ARG A 298 12.82 -4.21 -24.12
N GLY A 299 11.54 -4.56 -24.19
CA GLY A 299 10.93 -5.55 -23.30
C GLY A 299 10.42 -5.02 -21.95
N GLY A 300 10.49 -3.72 -21.70
CA GLY A 300 10.00 -3.06 -20.49
C GLY A 300 8.64 -2.39 -20.66
N ASN A 301 8.33 -1.44 -19.77
CA ASN A 301 7.08 -0.68 -19.80
C ASN A 301 7.35 0.82 -19.95
N ILE A 302 6.70 1.46 -20.92
CA ILE A 302 6.70 2.92 -21.07
C ILE A 302 5.26 3.42 -20.93
N LYS A 303 5.03 4.37 -20.01
CA LYS A 303 3.78 5.11 -19.90
C LYS A 303 4.04 6.59 -20.18
N ILE A 304 3.35 7.16 -21.16
CA ILE A 304 3.35 8.60 -21.42
C ILE A 304 1.98 9.12 -20.97
N ASN A 305 1.98 10.00 -19.96
CA ASN A 305 0.80 10.45 -19.23
C ASN A 305 0.57 11.95 -19.42
N GLY A 306 0.42 12.38 -20.67
CA GLY A 306 0.06 13.77 -20.96
C GLY A 306 -1.43 14.04 -20.71
N THR A 307 -1.80 15.32 -20.68
CA THR A 307 -3.20 15.76 -20.75
C THR A 307 -3.43 16.62 -22.00
N SER A 308 -4.69 16.87 -22.35
CA SER A 308 -5.05 17.76 -23.46
C SER A 308 -4.53 19.20 -23.25
N GLU A 309 -4.54 19.68 -21.99
CA GLU A 309 -4.01 20.99 -21.63
C GLU A 309 -2.47 21.01 -21.58
N ASN A 310 -1.85 19.92 -21.11
CA ASN A 310 -0.42 19.81 -20.89
C ASN A 310 0.11 18.49 -21.49
N PRO A 311 0.21 18.39 -22.83
CA PRO A 311 0.71 17.18 -23.46
C PRO A 311 2.18 16.96 -23.14
N VAL A 312 2.63 15.71 -23.24
CA VAL A 312 4.07 15.43 -23.33
C VAL A 312 4.53 15.81 -24.74
N ILE A 313 5.61 16.58 -24.86
CA ILE A 313 6.17 16.99 -26.14
C ILE A 313 7.50 16.31 -26.35
N PHE A 314 7.64 15.55 -27.43
CA PHE A 314 8.92 15.00 -27.87
C PHE A 314 9.31 15.62 -29.23
N THR A 315 10.44 16.34 -29.26
CA THR A 315 10.88 17.10 -30.43
C THR A 315 12.41 17.12 -30.58
N SER A 316 12.90 17.85 -31.57
CA SER A 316 14.32 18.06 -31.83
C SER A 316 14.97 19.00 -30.81
N LEU A 317 16.28 18.79 -30.60
CA LEU A 317 17.12 19.70 -29.83
C LEU A 317 17.16 21.13 -30.43
N TYR A 318 16.93 21.26 -31.74
CA TYR A 318 16.94 22.52 -32.49
C TYR A 318 15.54 23.15 -32.65
N ASP A 319 14.51 22.59 -32.01
CA ASP A 319 13.15 23.13 -32.08
C ASP A 319 12.92 24.21 -31.00
N ASP A 320 13.12 25.47 -31.35
CA ASP A 320 12.90 26.60 -30.43
C ASP A 320 11.42 26.84 -30.10
N SER A 321 10.49 26.28 -30.89
CA SER A 321 9.06 26.50 -30.70
C SER A 321 8.49 25.82 -29.45
N ALA A 322 9.16 24.78 -28.95
CA ALA A 322 8.77 24.05 -27.75
C ALA A 322 9.73 24.39 -26.60
N GLY A 323 9.33 25.26 -25.66
CA GLY A 323 10.16 25.56 -24.48
C GLY A 323 11.45 26.36 -24.74
N GLY A 324 11.60 26.98 -25.92
CA GLY A 324 12.69 27.91 -26.25
C GLY A 324 14.01 27.27 -26.71
N ASP A 325 15.00 28.13 -26.96
CA ASP A 325 16.38 27.78 -27.34
C ASP A 325 17.02 26.92 -26.24
N THR A 326 17.17 25.61 -26.46
CA THR A 326 17.70 24.66 -25.45
C THR A 326 19.19 24.40 -25.63
N ASN A 327 19.71 24.62 -26.83
CA ASN A 327 21.08 24.33 -27.25
C ASN A 327 21.97 25.60 -27.33
N ASN A 328 21.47 26.74 -26.85
CA ASN A 328 22.14 28.04 -26.83
C ASN A 328 22.65 28.51 -28.21
N ASP A 329 21.96 28.13 -29.29
CA ASP A 329 22.30 28.59 -30.64
C ASP A 329 21.60 29.90 -31.05
N SER A 330 20.96 30.57 -30.08
CA SER A 330 20.11 31.75 -30.23
C SER A 330 18.78 31.41 -30.90
N ASN A 331 18.28 32.24 -31.83
CA ASN A 331 17.01 31.97 -32.51
C ASN A 331 17.23 31.12 -33.78
N ALA A 332 18.26 30.27 -33.82
CA ALA A 332 18.70 29.59 -35.02
C ALA A 332 17.92 28.28 -35.24
N THR A 333 16.60 28.37 -35.41
CA THR A 333 15.78 27.20 -35.79
C THR A 333 16.21 26.68 -37.17
N GLY A 334 16.85 25.51 -37.21
CA GLY A 334 17.75 25.15 -38.32
C GLY A 334 17.36 23.95 -39.19
N GLY A 335 16.40 24.08 -40.11
CA GLY A 335 16.24 23.26 -41.33
C GLY A 335 16.54 21.74 -41.19
N PRO A 336 17.46 21.12 -41.99
CA PRO A 336 17.74 19.68 -41.93
C PRO A 336 18.21 19.13 -40.57
N GLN A 337 18.51 19.98 -39.59
CA GLN A 337 18.91 19.60 -38.23
C GLN A 337 17.72 19.43 -37.28
N LEU A 338 16.50 19.79 -37.67
CA LEU A 338 15.27 19.54 -36.90
C LEU A 338 14.96 18.04 -36.73
N ARG A 339 15.83 17.10 -37.09
CA ARG A 339 15.55 15.66 -36.99
C ARG A 339 15.79 15.18 -35.57
N THR A 340 14.84 14.43 -35.02
CA THR A 340 15.01 13.67 -33.79
C THR A 340 14.66 12.19 -34.00
N GLY A 341 15.03 11.33 -33.06
CA GLY A 341 14.59 9.95 -33.05
C GLY A 341 13.11 9.82 -32.69
N GLY A 342 12.58 8.62 -32.92
CA GLY A 342 11.17 8.30 -32.66
C GLY A 342 11.00 7.48 -31.39
N ILE A 343 9.80 6.96 -31.21
CA ILE A 343 9.48 5.99 -30.17
C ILE A 343 9.41 4.60 -30.82
N GLN A 344 10.15 3.66 -30.25
CA GLN A 344 10.21 2.28 -30.71
C GLN A 344 9.77 1.32 -29.60
N THR A 345 8.94 0.35 -29.96
CA THR A 345 8.51 -0.75 -29.08
C THR A 345 8.97 -2.07 -29.69
N GLU A 346 9.88 -2.76 -29.01
CA GLU A 346 10.38 -4.08 -29.41
C GLU A 346 9.56 -5.21 -28.76
N ALA A 347 9.79 -6.45 -29.20
CA ALA A 347 9.11 -7.63 -28.68
C ALA A 347 9.22 -7.73 -27.14
N GLY A 348 8.09 -8.03 -26.50
CA GLY A 348 7.95 -8.08 -25.04
C GLY A 348 7.76 -6.71 -24.38
N GLY A 349 7.95 -5.61 -25.10
CA GLY A 349 7.74 -4.26 -24.58
C GLY A 349 6.28 -3.83 -24.67
N ALA A 350 5.81 -3.11 -23.64
CA ALA A 350 4.50 -2.43 -23.64
C ALA A 350 4.67 -0.91 -23.55
N THR A 351 4.19 -0.18 -24.55
CA THR A 351 4.21 1.29 -24.60
C THR A 351 2.78 1.81 -24.65
N ASN A 352 2.36 2.53 -23.61
CA ASN A 352 1.04 3.16 -23.52
C ASN A 352 1.20 4.68 -23.56
N ILE A 353 0.49 5.34 -24.47
CA ILE A 353 0.64 6.78 -24.74
C ILE A 353 -0.71 7.46 -24.59
N PHE A 354 -0.75 8.50 -23.77
CA PHE A 354 -1.88 9.43 -23.65
C PHE A 354 -1.38 10.86 -23.88
N ASN A 355 -2.02 11.60 -24.80
CA ASN A 355 -1.75 13.01 -25.09
C ASN A 355 -0.26 13.32 -25.36
N LEU A 356 0.28 12.78 -26.46
CA LEU A 356 1.66 13.01 -26.91
C LEU A 356 1.70 13.89 -28.15
N VAL A 357 2.56 14.89 -28.16
CA VAL A 357 2.93 15.64 -29.36
C VAL A 357 4.35 15.22 -29.79
N LEU A 358 4.45 14.54 -30.92
CA LEU A 358 5.70 14.09 -31.51
C LEU A 358 6.03 14.94 -32.74
N ARG A 359 7.09 15.75 -32.67
CA ARG A 359 7.50 16.66 -33.75
C ARG A 359 8.83 16.27 -34.36
N TYR A 360 8.91 16.36 -35.68
CA TYR A 360 10.13 16.16 -36.47
C TYR A 360 10.85 14.82 -36.22
N ALA A 361 10.14 13.83 -35.69
CA ALA A 361 10.69 12.51 -35.41
C ALA A 361 10.91 11.77 -36.74
N GLN A 362 12.17 11.47 -37.03
CA GLN A 362 12.58 10.77 -38.25
C GLN A 362 13.10 9.36 -37.98
N GLY A 363 12.83 8.91 -36.74
CA GLY A 363 12.97 7.60 -36.09
C GLY A 363 14.37 7.14 -35.71
N THR A 364 14.45 5.90 -35.21
CA THR A 364 15.52 5.42 -34.32
C THR A 364 16.77 4.96 -35.09
N GLN A 365 17.95 5.43 -34.68
CA GLN A 365 19.22 5.05 -35.29
C GLN A 365 19.69 3.72 -34.69
N PHE A 366 19.56 2.59 -35.38
CA PHE A 366 20.51 1.47 -35.35
C PHE A 366 20.23 0.45 -36.47
N ILE A 367 21.31 -0.07 -37.08
CA ILE A 367 21.44 -1.19 -38.05
C ILE A 367 21.64 -0.80 -39.55
N GLY A 368 22.91 -0.55 -39.89
CA GLY A 368 23.54 -1.00 -41.15
C GLY A 368 23.26 -0.23 -42.45
N PRO A 369 24.14 -0.36 -43.47
CA PRO A 369 24.07 0.41 -44.72
C PRO A 369 22.95 -0.01 -45.71
N PHE A 370 22.02 -0.90 -45.34
CA PHE A 370 20.97 -1.40 -46.23
C PHE A 370 19.65 -1.75 -45.50
N ASN A 371 18.83 -0.76 -45.11
CA ASN A 371 17.36 -0.74 -45.34
C ASN A 371 16.72 0.58 -44.81
N PRO A 372 15.98 1.39 -45.61
CA PRO A 372 15.55 2.73 -45.21
C PRO A 372 14.06 2.78 -44.87
N VAL A 373 13.61 2.25 -43.73
CA VAL A 373 12.21 2.46 -43.30
C VAL A 373 12.13 2.69 -41.78
N ILE A 374 11.80 3.92 -41.42
CA ILE A 374 11.92 4.45 -40.06
C ILE A 374 10.64 5.24 -39.74
N GLY A 375 9.87 4.77 -38.75
CA GLY A 375 8.63 5.41 -38.27
C GLY A 375 8.90 6.41 -37.14
N ALA A 376 8.09 7.46 -37.02
CA ALA A 376 8.05 8.30 -35.82
C ALA A 376 7.56 7.46 -34.62
N LEU A 377 6.54 6.63 -34.84
CA LEU A 377 6.21 5.47 -34.00
C LEU A 377 6.57 4.18 -34.74
N LEU A 378 7.34 3.31 -34.09
CA LEU A 378 7.81 2.04 -34.64
C LEU A 378 7.47 0.89 -33.69
N ASN A 379 6.66 -0.07 -34.15
CA ASN A 379 6.43 -1.32 -33.42
C ASN A 379 7.13 -2.50 -34.12
N MET A 380 7.99 -3.20 -33.40
CA MET A 380 8.80 -4.33 -33.88
C MET A 380 8.44 -5.65 -33.20
N GLY A 381 7.20 -5.79 -32.71
CA GLY A 381 6.70 -7.03 -32.08
C GLY A 381 6.18 -6.86 -30.65
N GLY A 382 6.13 -5.64 -30.12
CA GLY A 382 5.56 -5.36 -28.80
C GLY A 382 4.09 -4.92 -28.85
N THR A 383 3.61 -4.36 -27.75
CA THR A 383 2.28 -3.77 -27.62
C THR A 383 2.41 -2.24 -27.55
N LEU A 384 1.83 -1.53 -28.51
CA LEU A 384 1.80 -0.07 -28.58
C LEU A 384 0.35 0.40 -28.54
N ASN A 385 -0.09 0.99 -27.44
CA ASN A 385 -1.41 1.64 -27.32
C ASN A 385 -1.20 3.15 -27.28
N ALA A 386 -1.96 3.88 -28.10
CA ALA A 386 -1.81 5.32 -28.20
C ALA A 386 -3.17 6.01 -28.33
N ASP A 387 -3.45 6.94 -27.43
CA ASP A 387 -4.63 7.79 -27.43
C ASP A 387 -4.21 9.27 -27.47
N ASN A 388 -4.94 10.05 -28.27
CA ASN A 388 -4.70 11.46 -28.53
C ASN A 388 -3.23 11.81 -28.85
N VAL A 389 -2.65 11.14 -29.85
CA VAL A 389 -1.30 11.43 -30.32
C VAL A 389 -1.32 12.37 -31.52
N SER A 390 -0.53 13.44 -31.46
CA SER A 390 -0.26 14.34 -32.58
C SER A 390 1.13 14.10 -33.13
N ILE A 391 1.24 13.54 -34.33
CA ILE A 391 2.51 13.41 -35.06
C ILE A 391 2.59 14.55 -36.07
N GLN A 392 3.58 15.43 -35.94
CA GLN A 392 3.77 16.62 -36.78
C GLN A 392 5.13 16.57 -37.47
N GLU A 393 5.16 16.78 -38.79
CA GLU A 393 6.38 16.74 -39.60
C GLU A 393 7.24 15.46 -39.42
N GLY A 394 6.59 14.29 -39.27
CA GLY A 394 7.27 13.00 -39.11
C GLY A 394 8.15 12.63 -40.33
N GLY A 395 9.25 11.92 -40.13
CA GLY A 395 10.28 11.66 -41.15
C GLY A 395 9.86 10.80 -42.35
N VAL A 396 10.39 9.58 -42.45
CA VAL A 396 10.16 8.69 -43.61
C VAL A 396 8.74 8.12 -43.59
N SER A 397 8.24 7.74 -42.41
CA SER A 397 6.84 7.36 -42.16
C SER A 397 6.39 7.86 -40.80
N ALA A 398 5.09 8.16 -40.62
CA ALA A 398 4.57 8.53 -39.31
C ALA A 398 4.48 7.28 -38.42
N ILE A 399 3.92 6.19 -38.94
CA ILE A 399 3.81 4.91 -38.24
C ILE A 399 4.43 3.80 -39.08
N HIS A 400 5.27 2.98 -38.44
CA HIS A 400 5.78 1.74 -39.01
C HIS A 400 5.43 0.58 -38.07
N HIS A 401 4.49 -0.25 -38.48
CA HIS A 401 4.09 -1.45 -37.77
C HIS A 401 4.69 -2.67 -38.45
N TYR A 402 5.78 -3.18 -37.89
CA TYR A 402 6.45 -4.36 -38.41
C TYR A 402 5.79 -5.66 -37.92
N ASP A 403 5.50 -5.76 -36.61
CA ASP A 403 4.81 -6.90 -36.00
C ASP A 403 4.25 -6.50 -34.62
N GLY A 404 3.53 -7.40 -33.95
CA GLY A 404 2.97 -7.20 -32.61
C GLY A 404 1.55 -6.66 -32.63
N ILE A 405 1.21 -5.83 -31.64
CA ILE A 405 -0.12 -5.19 -31.50
C ILE A 405 0.07 -3.68 -31.44
N THR A 406 -0.62 -2.94 -32.31
CA THR A 406 -0.68 -1.48 -32.27
C THR A 406 -2.13 -1.03 -32.32
N ASN A 407 -2.56 -0.28 -31.31
CA ASN A 407 -3.88 0.35 -31.21
C ASN A 407 -3.69 1.86 -31.14
N ILE A 408 -4.33 2.61 -32.03
CA ILE A 408 -4.25 4.09 -32.04
C ILE A 408 -5.65 4.69 -32.18
N GLU A 409 -6.03 5.56 -31.25
CA GLU A 409 -7.33 6.24 -31.26
C GLU A 409 -7.20 7.75 -31.03
N ASN A 410 -8.24 8.51 -31.41
CA ASN A 410 -8.38 9.97 -31.23
C ASN A 410 -7.16 10.81 -31.67
N SER A 411 -6.40 10.32 -32.65
CA SER A 411 -5.07 10.84 -32.96
C SER A 411 -5.05 11.68 -34.23
N SER A 412 -4.09 12.59 -34.33
CA SER A 412 -3.82 13.39 -35.52
C SER A 412 -2.45 13.05 -36.09
N ILE A 413 -2.43 12.33 -37.19
CA ILE A 413 -1.22 11.76 -37.77
C ILE A 413 -0.92 12.52 -39.06
N GLU A 414 0.11 13.37 -39.02
CA GLU A 414 0.64 14.07 -40.18
C GLU A 414 1.99 13.48 -40.61
N SER A 415 2.07 12.99 -41.85
CA SER A 415 3.32 12.46 -42.40
C SER A 415 4.14 13.54 -43.11
N GLY A 416 5.47 13.51 -42.97
CA GLY A 416 6.38 14.35 -43.74
C GLY A 416 6.65 13.88 -45.17
N THR A 417 7.61 14.54 -45.82
CA THR A 417 7.72 14.65 -47.28
C THR A 417 8.34 13.45 -48.01
N TYR A 418 8.74 12.35 -47.36
CA TYR A 418 9.64 11.37 -48.01
C TYR A 418 9.05 10.01 -48.42
N PHE A 419 7.99 9.45 -47.80
CA PHE A 419 7.50 8.10 -48.16
C PHE A 419 5.98 7.87 -48.00
N SER A 420 5.52 7.32 -46.87
CA SER A 420 4.14 6.87 -46.64
C SER A 420 3.66 7.26 -45.25
N GLY A 421 2.35 7.45 -45.05
CA GLY A 421 1.78 7.71 -43.72
C GLY A 421 1.98 6.55 -42.76
N ILE A 422 1.44 5.40 -43.15
CA ILE A 422 1.50 4.14 -42.40
C ILE A 422 2.19 3.09 -43.25
N ILE A 423 3.15 2.37 -42.65
CA ILE A 423 3.77 1.19 -43.25
C ILE A 423 3.43 -0.01 -42.37
N TYR A 424 2.86 -1.05 -43.00
CA TYR A 424 2.40 -2.27 -42.33
C TYR A 424 3.06 -3.51 -42.95
N ASP A 425 3.50 -4.44 -42.09
CA ASP A 425 4.07 -5.73 -42.49
C ASP A 425 3.34 -6.95 -41.91
N PHE A 426 3.35 -7.14 -40.59
CA PHE A 426 2.75 -8.29 -39.90
C PHE A 426 1.97 -7.81 -38.67
N GLY A 427 1.48 -8.73 -37.84
CA GLY A 427 0.79 -8.36 -36.59
C GLY A 427 -0.59 -7.73 -36.76
N ALA A 428 -1.12 -7.26 -35.62
CA ALA A 428 -2.40 -6.57 -35.51
C ALA A 428 -2.17 -5.06 -35.42
N LEU A 429 -2.78 -4.32 -36.35
CA LEU A 429 -2.80 -2.86 -36.36
C LEU A 429 -4.27 -2.42 -36.42
N ASP A 430 -4.70 -1.69 -35.40
CA ASP A 430 -6.00 -1.02 -35.32
C ASP A 430 -5.76 0.49 -35.16
N ILE A 431 -6.38 1.28 -36.04
CA ILE A 431 -6.42 2.74 -35.93
C ILE A 431 -7.86 3.18 -36.15
N HIS A 432 -8.44 3.95 -35.24
CA HIS A 432 -9.81 4.48 -35.38
C HIS A 432 -9.97 5.88 -34.79
N GLN A 433 -11.08 6.55 -35.12
CA GLN A 433 -11.42 7.90 -34.65
C GLN A 433 -10.29 8.92 -34.81
N SER A 434 -9.44 8.73 -35.83
CA SER A 434 -8.23 9.51 -36.02
C SER A 434 -8.26 10.28 -37.33
N SER A 435 -7.51 11.38 -37.38
CA SER A 435 -7.24 12.14 -38.61
C SER A 435 -5.91 11.70 -39.21
N LEU A 436 -5.98 11.03 -40.36
CA LEU A 436 -4.83 10.60 -41.17
C LEU A 436 -4.59 11.64 -42.26
N LEU A 437 -3.86 12.69 -41.89
CA LEU A 437 -3.64 13.86 -42.73
C LEU A 437 -2.30 13.71 -43.46
N GLY A 438 -2.24 14.00 -44.76
CA GLY A 438 -0.94 14.04 -45.40
C GLY A 438 -0.88 14.64 -46.78
N SER A 439 0.26 15.29 -47.02
CA SER A 439 0.81 15.58 -48.34
C SER A 439 1.69 14.41 -48.77
N PHE A 440 1.09 13.23 -48.94
CA PHE A 440 1.83 12.00 -49.19
C PHE A 440 2.45 12.00 -50.59
N ASN A 441 3.75 11.76 -50.70
CA ASN A 441 4.42 11.57 -51.99
C ASN A 441 4.23 10.16 -52.57
N SER A 442 3.75 9.17 -51.77
CA SER A 442 3.43 7.82 -52.24
C SER A 442 2.06 7.30 -51.74
N TYR A 443 1.94 6.85 -50.48
CA TYR A 443 0.75 6.14 -49.98
C TYR A 443 0.31 6.64 -48.59
N ALA A 444 -1.00 6.69 -48.33
CA ALA A 444 -1.52 6.91 -46.98
C ALA A 444 -1.24 5.68 -46.10
N LEU A 445 -1.45 4.48 -46.66
CA LEU A 445 -1.08 3.21 -46.06
C LEU A 445 -0.43 2.30 -47.11
N LEU A 446 0.70 1.70 -46.77
CA LEU A 446 1.41 0.70 -47.58
C LEU A 446 1.47 -0.63 -46.82
N ASN A 447 0.70 -1.63 -47.25
CA ASN A 447 0.80 -3.01 -46.79
C ASN A 447 1.86 -3.74 -47.65
N ARG A 448 3.08 -3.88 -47.13
CA ARG A 448 4.24 -4.37 -47.90
C ARG A 448 4.19 -5.87 -48.19
N THR A 449 3.59 -6.64 -47.28
CA THR A 449 3.63 -8.11 -47.28
C THR A 449 2.35 -8.71 -47.86
N ASN A 450 1.23 -8.00 -47.76
CA ASN A 450 -0.13 -8.50 -47.99
C ASN A 450 -0.47 -9.76 -47.19
N SER A 451 0.24 -10.05 -46.09
CA SER A 451 0.02 -11.25 -45.26
C SER A 451 -0.96 -11.05 -44.10
N GLY A 452 -1.43 -9.82 -43.90
CA GLY A 452 -2.46 -9.45 -42.92
C GLY A 452 -3.33 -8.31 -43.45
N THR A 453 -4.37 -7.95 -42.68
CA THR A 453 -5.31 -6.88 -43.03
C THR A 453 -5.43 -5.92 -41.85
N PRO A 454 -4.72 -4.77 -41.86
CA PRO A 454 -4.88 -3.77 -40.80
C PRO A 454 -6.29 -3.20 -40.80
N ASP A 455 -6.81 -2.93 -39.60
CA ASP A 455 -8.08 -2.23 -39.41
C ASP A 455 -7.83 -0.75 -39.24
N VAL A 456 -8.33 0.03 -40.18
CA VAL A 456 -8.19 1.49 -40.26
C VAL A 456 -9.54 2.13 -40.63
N ARG A 457 -10.64 1.49 -40.21
CA ARG A 457 -12.01 2.02 -40.35
C ARG A 457 -12.22 3.21 -39.40
N ASN A 458 -13.26 4.00 -39.67
CA ASN A 458 -13.66 5.14 -38.83
C ASN A 458 -12.56 6.21 -38.66
N ASN A 459 -11.74 6.43 -39.69
CA ASN A 459 -10.77 7.53 -39.71
C ASN A 459 -11.11 8.56 -40.77
N TYR A 460 -10.71 9.81 -40.54
CA TYR A 460 -10.75 10.88 -41.54
C TYR A 460 -9.44 10.90 -42.34
N TRP A 461 -9.53 10.78 -43.66
CA TRP A 461 -8.34 10.67 -44.54
C TRP A 461 -7.94 12.01 -45.16
N GLY A 462 -8.32 13.13 -44.54
CA GLY A 462 -8.05 14.48 -45.05
C GLY A 462 -9.02 14.97 -46.12
N THR A 463 -9.88 14.10 -46.67
CA THR A 463 -10.95 14.47 -47.63
C THR A 463 -12.24 13.70 -47.35
N PRO A 464 -13.42 14.28 -47.62
CA PRO A 464 -14.71 13.58 -47.48
C PRO A 464 -14.87 12.35 -48.37
N GLU A 465 -14.14 12.26 -49.48
CA GLU A 465 -14.19 11.13 -50.42
C GLU A 465 -13.34 9.93 -49.97
N GLY A 466 -12.51 10.09 -48.94
CA GLY A 466 -11.64 9.04 -48.42
C GLY A 466 -10.45 8.70 -49.33
N PRO A 467 -9.70 7.64 -49.01
CA PRO A 467 -8.46 7.27 -49.70
C PRO A 467 -8.75 6.60 -51.05
N ILE A 468 -7.84 6.78 -52.02
CA ILE A 468 -7.89 6.08 -53.30
C ILE A 468 -7.58 4.58 -53.09
N HIS A 469 -8.49 3.69 -53.49
CA HIS A 469 -8.28 2.25 -53.43
C HIS A 469 -9.19 1.54 -54.46
N PRO A 470 -8.88 0.33 -54.97
CA PRO A 470 -9.77 -0.39 -55.91
C PRO A 470 -11.21 -0.58 -55.42
N THR A 471 -11.43 -0.65 -54.09
CA THR A 471 -12.78 -0.72 -53.47
C THR A 471 -13.40 0.65 -53.16
N ASN A 472 -12.66 1.76 -53.32
CA ASN A 472 -13.13 3.14 -53.25
C ASN A 472 -12.62 3.97 -54.46
N PRO A 473 -13.16 3.72 -55.68
CA PRO A 473 -12.64 4.34 -56.91
C PRO A 473 -12.90 5.84 -57.02
N THR A 474 -13.75 6.40 -56.15
CA THR A 474 -14.06 7.84 -56.07
C THR A 474 -13.20 8.58 -55.04
N GLY A 475 -12.30 7.89 -54.34
CA GLY A 475 -11.43 8.50 -53.33
C GLY A 475 -10.59 9.64 -53.89
N ALA A 476 -10.32 10.63 -53.04
CA ALA A 476 -9.55 11.83 -53.37
C ALA A 476 -8.30 12.03 -52.49
N ALA A 477 -8.20 11.33 -51.36
CA ALA A 477 -7.00 11.30 -50.53
C ALA A 477 -5.95 10.32 -51.08
N ALA A 478 -4.76 10.33 -50.47
CA ALA A 478 -3.66 9.48 -50.91
C ALA A 478 -4.01 7.98 -50.88
N PRO A 479 -3.40 7.18 -51.77
CA PRO A 479 -3.82 5.81 -51.99
C PRO A 479 -3.45 4.89 -50.83
N ILE A 480 -4.27 3.86 -50.65
CA ILE A 480 -3.93 2.65 -49.90
C ILE A 480 -3.40 1.62 -50.90
N GLU A 481 -2.23 1.04 -50.63
CA GLU A 481 -1.65 -0.05 -51.40
C GLU A 481 -1.67 -1.36 -50.60
N GLY A 482 -2.32 -2.39 -51.16
CA GLY A 482 -2.53 -3.69 -50.52
C GLY A 482 -3.84 -3.81 -49.74
N ASN A 483 -4.03 -4.92 -49.01
CA ASN A 483 -5.27 -5.17 -48.27
C ASN A 483 -5.35 -4.31 -47.00
N ALA A 484 -6.51 -3.68 -46.74
CA ALA A 484 -6.84 -3.00 -45.48
C ALA A 484 -8.36 -2.92 -45.30
N LEU A 485 -8.85 -2.88 -44.05
CA LEU A 485 -10.23 -2.52 -43.72
C LEU A 485 -10.28 -1.01 -43.48
N PHE A 486 -10.91 -0.24 -44.35
CA PHE A 486 -10.96 1.23 -44.23
C PHE A 486 -12.35 1.82 -44.49
N ILE A 487 -13.36 0.96 -44.73
CA ILE A 487 -14.76 1.36 -44.93
C ILE A 487 -15.58 0.78 -43.75
N PRO A 488 -16.40 1.59 -43.05
CA PRO A 488 -16.62 3.02 -43.28
C PRO A 488 -15.40 3.88 -42.89
N PHE A 489 -15.30 5.08 -43.49
CA PHE A 489 -14.36 6.14 -43.11
C PHE A 489 -15.14 7.42 -42.81
N LEU A 490 -14.53 8.36 -42.06
CA LEU A 490 -15.16 9.63 -41.69
C LEU A 490 -15.10 10.62 -42.86
N THR A 491 -16.15 11.44 -43.01
CA THR A 491 -16.24 12.47 -44.05
C THR A 491 -15.76 13.85 -43.59
N GLU A 492 -15.55 14.00 -42.30
CA GLU A 492 -15.00 15.19 -41.63
C GLU A 492 -14.03 14.73 -40.54
N PRO A 493 -13.07 15.57 -40.11
CA PRO A 493 -12.23 15.25 -38.96
C PRO A 493 -13.09 14.86 -37.75
N PRO A 494 -12.65 13.91 -36.91
CA PRO A 494 -13.28 13.68 -35.62
C PRO A 494 -13.40 15.01 -34.86
N SER A 495 -14.53 15.26 -34.19
CA SER A 495 -14.70 16.46 -33.37
C SER A 495 -13.64 16.49 -32.27
N GLU A 496 -13.03 17.66 -32.01
CA GLU A 496 -12.08 17.87 -30.90
C GLU A 496 -12.74 17.78 -29.51
N GLU A 497 -14.06 17.56 -29.45
CA GLU A 497 -14.75 17.19 -28.21
C GLU A 497 -14.65 15.67 -28.08
N SER A 498 -13.87 15.19 -27.11
CA SER A 498 -14.05 13.81 -26.67
C SER A 498 -15.51 13.68 -26.24
N GLU A 499 -16.25 12.78 -26.88
CA GLU A 499 -17.50 12.28 -26.31
C GLU A 499 -17.12 11.45 -25.09
N CYS A 500 -16.73 12.12 -24.02
CA CYS A 500 -16.81 11.58 -22.69
C CYS A 500 -18.31 11.61 -22.31
N CYS A 501 -18.97 10.52 -21.94
CA CYS A 501 -18.42 9.26 -21.45
C CYS A 501 -19.38 8.09 -21.70
N SER A 502 -18.89 6.85 -21.54
CA SER A 502 -19.71 5.64 -21.65
C SER A 502 -20.78 5.56 -20.57
N SER A 503 -21.96 5.04 -20.90
CA SER A 503 -22.97 4.64 -19.90
C SER A 503 -22.40 3.62 -18.91
N VAL A 504 -22.97 3.57 -17.71
CA VAL A 504 -22.38 2.80 -16.59
C VAL A 504 -23.26 1.62 -16.18
N VAL A 505 -22.65 0.48 -15.92
CA VAL A 505 -23.29 -0.65 -15.23
C VAL A 505 -22.66 -0.83 -13.86
N PHE A 506 -23.50 -0.97 -12.82
CA PHE A 506 -23.07 -1.29 -11.48
C PHE A 506 -23.49 -2.70 -11.06
N ILE A 507 -22.53 -3.51 -10.59
CA ILE A 507 -22.74 -4.86 -10.08
C ILE A 507 -22.42 -4.88 -8.57
N PRO A 508 -23.42 -5.10 -7.70
CA PRO A 508 -23.24 -5.01 -6.25
C PRO A 508 -22.48 -6.22 -5.67
N GLY A 509 -22.01 -6.09 -4.43
CA GLY A 509 -21.39 -7.16 -3.66
C GLY A 509 -22.33 -8.31 -3.25
N LEU A 510 -21.77 -9.33 -2.60
CA LEU A 510 -22.52 -10.45 -2.05
C LEU A 510 -23.56 -9.92 -1.04
N GLU A 511 -24.77 -10.49 -1.05
CA GLU A 511 -25.87 -10.09 -0.15
C GLU A 511 -26.33 -8.64 -0.29
N ALA A 512 -25.87 -7.91 -1.29
CA ALA A 512 -26.18 -6.49 -1.47
C ALA A 512 -27.35 -6.24 -2.46
N SER A 513 -28.11 -7.30 -2.78
CA SER A 513 -29.41 -7.24 -3.46
C SER A 513 -30.50 -7.77 -2.54
N ARG A 514 -31.66 -7.11 -2.52
CA ARG A 514 -32.77 -7.53 -1.67
C ARG A 514 -33.53 -8.69 -2.30
N LEU A 515 -33.78 -9.74 -1.52
CA LEU A 515 -34.54 -10.91 -1.96
C LEU A 515 -35.94 -10.90 -1.38
N TYR A 516 -36.92 -11.21 -2.22
CA TYR A 516 -38.33 -11.16 -1.90
C TYR A 516 -39.02 -12.46 -2.27
N VAL A 517 -40.16 -12.72 -1.61
CA VAL A 517 -41.12 -13.73 -2.05
C VAL A 517 -42.53 -13.16 -1.97
N THR A 518 -43.37 -13.53 -2.94
CA THR A 518 -44.78 -13.10 -2.96
C THR A 518 -45.56 -13.86 -1.89
N GLY A 519 -46.05 -13.16 -0.86
CA GLY A 519 -46.95 -13.72 0.14
C GLY A 519 -48.42 -13.68 -0.27
N LEU A 520 -49.28 -14.33 0.51
CA LEU A 520 -50.74 -14.39 0.29
C LEU A 520 -51.45 -13.03 0.43
N ILE A 521 -50.88 -12.10 1.20
CA ILE A 521 -51.49 -10.80 1.55
C ILE A 521 -50.55 -9.63 1.21
N SER A 522 -49.24 -9.82 1.37
CA SER A 522 -48.21 -8.83 1.05
C SER A 522 -46.91 -9.52 0.62
N GLU A 523 -46.08 -8.80 -0.13
CA GLU A 523 -44.70 -9.18 -0.42
C GLU A 523 -43.92 -9.33 0.91
N ASN A 524 -43.09 -10.36 1.02
CA ASN A 524 -42.22 -10.58 2.16
C ASN A 524 -40.77 -10.34 1.73
N LYS A 525 -40.12 -9.33 2.33
CA LYS A 525 -38.67 -9.12 2.19
C LYS A 525 -37.95 -10.19 3.00
N LEU A 526 -37.23 -11.07 2.33
CA LEU A 526 -36.40 -12.11 2.95
C LEU A 526 -35.03 -11.57 3.35
N TRP A 527 -34.53 -10.60 2.58
CA TRP A 527 -33.26 -9.95 2.83
C TRP A 527 -33.42 -8.43 2.69
N GLU A 528 -33.18 -7.63 3.72
CA GLU A 528 -32.62 -7.95 5.05
C GLU A 528 -33.67 -8.67 5.95
N PRO A 529 -33.29 -9.74 6.68
CA PRO A 529 -34.26 -10.59 7.36
C PRO A 529 -34.83 -9.92 8.62
N ASN A 530 -36.11 -10.10 8.90
CA ASN A 530 -36.70 -9.62 10.16
C ASN A 530 -36.64 -10.66 11.28
N ARG A 531 -36.55 -11.94 10.92
CA ARG A 531 -36.57 -13.08 11.84
C ARG A 531 -35.88 -14.30 11.23
N ARG A 532 -35.53 -15.29 12.04
CA ARG A 532 -34.98 -16.58 11.58
C ARG A 532 -35.79 -17.21 10.45
N ALA A 533 -37.12 -17.19 10.55
CA ALA A 533 -38.01 -17.78 9.53
C ALA A 533 -37.93 -17.13 8.14
N ASP A 534 -37.33 -15.95 8.00
CA ASP A 534 -37.05 -15.36 6.69
C ASP A 534 -35.74 -15.90 6.10
N VAL A 535 -34.71 -16.11 6.94
CA VAL A 535 -33.45 -16.77 6.55
C VAL A 535 -33.69 -18.23 6.17
N GLU A 536 -34.53 -18.96 6.91
CA GLU A 536 -34.89 -20.35 6.59
C GLU A 536 -35.50 -20.52 5.19
N LYS A 537 -36.18 -19.49 4.67
CA LYS A 537 -36.72 -19.52 3.30
C LYS A 537 -35.65 -19.36 2.24
N LEU A 538 -34.48 -18.83 2.60
CA LEU A 538 -33.36 -18.63 1.68
C LEU A 538 -32.51 -19.90 1.49
N TYR A 539 -32.73 -20.93 2.30
CA TYR A 539 -31.99 -22.21 2.24
C TYR A 539 -32.00 -22.86 0.85
N LEU A 540 -30.97 -23.67 0.62
CA LEU A 540 -30.74 -24.40 -0.61
C LEU A 540 -30.59 -25.90 -0.34
N ASN A 541 -30.96 -26.73 -1.33
CA ASN A 541 -30.71 -28.16 -1.30
C ASN A 541 -29.23 -28.50 -1.59
N GLU A 542 -28.86 -29.77 -1.50
CA GLU A 542 -27.47 -30.24 -1.72
C GLU A 542 -26.94 -29.92 -3.13
N GLU A 543 -27.82 -29.69 -4.11
CA GLU A 543 -27.43 -29.27 -5.46
C GLU A 543 -27.18 -27.75 -5.60
N GLY A 544 -27.39 -26.98 -4.53
CA GLY A 544 -27.28 -25.52 -4.52
C GLY A 544 -28.47 -24.79 -5.13
N GLN A 545 -29.66 -25.41 -5.11
CA GLN A 545 -30.91 -24.85 -5.63
C GLN A 545 -31.82 -24.40 -4.47
N GLY A 546 -32.44 -23.22 -4.60
CA GLY A 546 -33.32 -22.68 -3.57
C GLY A 546 -34.53 -23.58 -3.30
N ILE A 547 -34.79 -23.88 -2.03
CA ILE A 547 -35.92 -24.74 -1.64
C ILE A 547 -37.27 -24.02 -1.69
N THR A 548 -37.24 -22.69 -1.56
CA THR A 548 -38.43 -21.83 -1.67
C THR A 548 -38.56 -21.34 -3.10
N ALA A 549 -39.65 -21.71 -3.76
CA ALA A 549 -39.96 -21.25 -5.12
C ALA A 549 -40.41 -19.78 -5.14
N GLY A 550 -40.18 -19.12 -6.27
CA GLY A 550 -40.68 -17.76 -6.51
C GLY A 550 -39.95 -16.66 -5.74
N ILE A 551 -38.68 -16.90 -5.38
CA ILE A 551 -37.79 -15.84 -4.90
C ILE A 551 -37.35 -14.99 -6.10
N TYR A 552 -37.33 -13.68 -5.91
CA TYR A 552 -36.92 -12.70 -6.91
C TYR A 552 -36.23 -11.50 -6.26
N THR A 553 -35.60 -10.67 -7.08
CA THR A 553 -35.02 -9.38 -6.69
C THR A 553 -35.67 -8.23 -7.47
N LYS A 554 -35.44 -6.99 -7.05
CA LYS A 554 -35.85 -5.78 -7.80
C LYS A 554 -34.96 -4.58 -7.58
N ASP A 555 -34.14 -4.60 -6.52
CA ASP A 555 -33.31 -3.49 -6.09
C ASP A 555 -32.05 -3.97 -5.36
N ILE A 556 -31.03 -3.12 -5.41
CA ILE A 556 -29.83 -3.23 -4.57
C ILE A 556 -30.07 -2.53 -3.24
N ILE A 557 -29.24 -2.82 -2.24
CA ILE A 557 -29.34 -2.18 -0.92
C ILE A 557 -28.79 -0.74 -1.00
N ASP A 558 -29.68 0.24 -0.99
CA ASP A 558 -29.34 1.65 -0.79
C ASP A 558 -28.95 1.92 0.67
N GLU A 559 -29.84 1.58 1.61
CA GLU A 559 -29.71 1.78 3.05
C GLU A 559 -30.28 0.57 3.81
N ALA A 560 -29.58 0.12 4.85
CA ALA A 560 -30.03 -0.93 5.76
C ALA A 560 -29.90 -0.47 7.21
N PHE A 561 -30.98 -0.58 7.99
CA PHE A 561 -31.02 -0.20 9.42
C PHE A 561 -30.50 1.23 9.73
N GLY A 562 -30.68 2.18 8.81
CA GLY A 562 -30.19 3.56 8.95
C GLY A 562 -28.73 3.79 8.52
N PHE A 563 -28.10 2.79 7.91
CA PHE A 563 -26.75 2.84 7.33
C PHE A 563 -26.82 2.79 5.82
N ASN A 564 -26.20 3.77 5.18
CA ASN A 564 -26.04 3.74 3.73
C ASN A 564 -25.06 2.63 3.35
N ILE A 565 -25.42 1.85 2.34
CA ILE A 565 -24.57 0.84 1.70
C ILE A 565 -24.16 1.32 0.30
N TYR A 566 -25.12 1.71 -0.54
CA TYR A 566 -24.84 2.32 -1.85
C TYR A 566 -25.61 3.63 -2.10
N LYS A 567 -26.39 4.12 -1.14
CA LYS A 567 -27.25 5.30 -1.30
C LYS A 567 -26.55 6.51 -1.94
N LYS A 568 -25.43 6.97 -1.39
CA LYS A 568 -24.71 8.15 -1.91
C LYS A 568 -24.01 7.84 -3.23
N PHE A 569 -23.57 6.60 -3.42
CA PHE A 569 -23.01 6.17 -4.70
C PHE A 569 -24.07 6.20 -5.81
N MET A 570 -25.30 5.74 -5.53
CA MET A 570 -26.40 5.83 -6.48
C MET A 570 -26.76 7.29 -6.78
N GLU A 571 -26.80 8.14 -5.75
CA GLU A 571 -27.00 9.59 -5.92
C GLU A 571 -25.90 10.22 -6.78
N SER A 572 -24.63 9.79 -6.65
CA SER A 572 -23.54 10.30 -7.49
C SER A 572 -23.66 9.84 -8.95
N MET A 573 -24.07 8.60 -9.21
CA MET A 573 -24.36 8.12 -10.57
C MET A 573 -25.55 8.87 -11.20
N ASP A 574 -26.60 9.14 -10.43
CA ASP A 574 -27.73 9.97 -10.88
C ASP A 574 -27.27 11.40 -11.22
N ASN A 575 -26.32 11.96 -10.47
CA ASN A 575 -25.76 13.26 -10.77
C ASN A 575 -24.98 13.26 -12.09
N LEU A 576 -24.19 12.23 -12.39
CA LEU A 576 -23.49 12.11 -13.68
C LEU A 576 -24.47 12.11 -14.87
N VAL A 577 -25.63 11.49 -14.72
CA VAL A 577 -26.70 11.53 -15.74
C VAL A 577 -27.33 12.91 -15.82
N ASN A 578 -27.66 13.54 -14.67
CA ASN A 578 -28.27 14.87 -14.63
C ASN A 578 -27.36 15.96 -15.22
N GLU A 579 -26.04 15.80 -15.09
CA GLU A 579 -25.02 16.67 -15.66
C GLU A 579 -24.68 16.32 -17.11
N ALA A 580 -25.32 15.29 -17.67
CA ALA A 580 -25.08 14.77 -19.02
C ALA A 580 -23.64 14.33 -19.29
N ILE A 581 -22.92 13.90 -18.24
CA ILE A 581 -21.58 13.30 -18.34
C ILE A 581 -21.69 11.88 -18.92
N ILE A 582 -22.70 11.12 -18.49
CA ILE A 582 -23.07 9.82 -19.06
C ILE A 582 -24.53 9.85 -19.49
N SER A 583 -24.93 9.03 -20.46
CA SER A 583 -26.33 9.00 -20.92
C SER A 583 -27.28 8.39 -19.89
N GLU A 584 -26.85 7.29 -19.27
CA GLU A 584 -27.62 6.54 -18.27
C GLU A 584 -26.70 5.57 -17.52
N TRP A 585 -27.19 5.08 -16.38
CA TRP A 585 -26.55 4.02 -15.64
C TRP A 585 -27.58 3.01 -15.11
N HIS A 586 -27.19 1.73 -15.02
CA HIS A 586 -28.04 0.66 -14.51
C HIS A 586 -27.37 -0.09 -13.35
N ALA A 587 -28.10 -0.25 -12.23
CA ALA A 587 -27.77 -1.25 -11.21
C ALA A 587 -28.29 -2.63 -11.63
N LEU A 588 -27.47 -3.68 -11.50
CA LEU A 588 -27.84 -5.06 -11.81
C LEU A 588 -28.01 -5.89 -10.52
N PRO A 589 -29.19 -5.87 -9.87
CA PRO A 589 -29.44 -6.70 -8.70
C PRO A 589 -29.53 -8.18 -9.08
N TYR A 590 -29.10 -9.07 -8.18
CA TYR A 590 -29.07 -10.51 -8.45
C TYR A 590 -29.38 -11.39 -7.24
N ASP A 591 -29.71 -12.66 -7.50
CA ASP A 591 -29.82 -13.67 -6.45
C ASP A 591 -28.42 -14.15 -6.03
N TRP A 592 -27.87 -13.48 -5.02
CA TRP A 592 -26.52 -13.67 -4.50
C TRP A 592 -26.25 -15.07 -3.92
N ARG A 593 -27.25 -15.96 -3.86
CA ARG A 593 -27.06 -17.35 -3.48
C ARG A 593 -26.50 -18.21 -4.62
N GLN A 594 -26.69 -17.79 -5.87
CA GLN A 594 -26.26 -18.52 -7.06
C GLN A 594 -24.75 -18.36 -7.31
N SER A 595 -24.14 -19.29 -8.07
CA SER A 595 -22.71 -19.23 -8.37
C SER A 595 -22.38 -18.04 -9.29
N GLN A 596 -21.16 -17.52 -9.20
CA GLN A 596 -20.70 -16.39 -10.02
C GLN A 596 -20.80 -16.70 -11.53
N SER A 597 -20.51 -17.94 -11.92
CA SER A 597 -20.65 -18.43 -13.30
C SER A 597 -22.10 -18.48 -13.76
N ASP A 598 -23.02 -18.93 -12.91
CA ASP A 598 -24.44 -18.99 -13.26
C ASP A 598 -25.03 -17.59 -13.43
N LEU A 599 -24.68 -16.67 -12.52
CA LEU A 599 -25.11 -15.26 -12.58
C LEU A 599 -24.61 -14.56 -13.85
N ALA A 600 -23.44 -14.93 -14.36
CA ALA A 600 -22.90 -14.38 -15.60
C ALA A 600 -23.60 -14.90 -16.87
N ARG A 601 -24.31 -16.04 -16.80
CA ARG A 601 -24.82 -16.74 -18.00
C ARG A 601 -26.33 -16.91 -18.02
N LEU A 602 -26.95 -17.04 -16.86
CA LEU A 602 -28.36 -17.39 -16.70
C LEU A 602 -29.20 -16.17 -16.30
N ASP A 603 -30.51 -16.31 -16.47
CA ASP A 603 -31.45 -15.24 -16.18
C ASP A 603 -31.76 -15.16 -14.68
N THR A 604 -31.84 -13.92 -14.17
CA THR A 604 -32.35 -13.62 -12.84
C THR A 604 -33.81 -13.17 -12.93
N VAL A 605 -34.66 -13.64 -12.01
CA VAL A 605 -36.04 -13.15 -11.88
C VAL A 605 -36.02 -11.77 -11.23
N VAL A 606 -36.33 -10.73 -12.00
CA VAL A 606 -36.36 -9.34 -11.54
C VAL A 606 -37.78 -8.79 -11.67
N ARG A 607 -38.28 -8.12 -10.63
CA ARG A 607 -39.59 -7.46 -10.68
C ARG A 607 -39.43 -6.00 -11.10
N LYS A 608 -40.00 -5.62 -12.25
CA LYS A 608 -40.05 -4.22 -12.74
C LYS A 608 -41.50 -3.73 -12.64
N GLY A 609 -41.81 -2.95 -11.60
CA GLY A 609 -43.19 -2.51 -11.32
C GLY A 609 -44.09 -3.67 -10.86
N ASP A 610 -45.16 -3.94 -11.61
CA ASP A 610 -46.10 -5.05 -11.33
C ASP A 610 -45.76 -6.34 -12.08
N ASP A 611 -44.81 -6.30 -13.03
CA ASP A 611 -44.42 -7.42 -13.88
C ASP A 611 -43.13 -8.10 -13.40
N PHE A 612 -42.97 -9.37 -13.77
CA PHE A 612 -41.78 -10.18 -13.50
C PHE A 612 -41.06 -10.49 -14.81
N ASP A 613 -39.81 -10.07 -14.90
CA ASP A 613 -38.95 -10.27 -16.06
C ASP A 613 -37.83 -11.26 -15.75
N LEU A 614 -37.40 -11.98 -16.78
CA LEU A 614 -36.15 -12.74 -16.77
C LEU A 614 -35.07 -11.85 -17.36
N VAL A 615 -34.12 -11.43 -16.52
CA VAL A 615 -33.07 -10.49 -16.87
C VAL A 615 -31.74 -11.21 -16.98
N ASN A 616 -31.12 -11.14 -18.15
CA ASN A 616 -29.76 -11.60 -18.40
C ASN A 616 -28.81 -10.40 -18.35
N MET A 617 -27.82 -10.42 -17.46
CA MET A 617 -26.91 -9.27 -17.26
C MET A 617 -26.13 -8.90 -18.52
N VAL A 618 -25.72 -9.89 -19.32
CA VAL A 618 -24.99 -9.68 -20.58
C VAL A 618 -25.87 -8.94 -21.59
N ASP A 619 -27.15 -9.31 -21.69
CA ASP A 619 -28.08 -8.66 -22.59
C ASP A 619 -28.39 -7.22 -22.15
N GLU A 620 -28.46 -6.96 -20.83
CA GLU A 620 -28.59 -5.59 -20.30
C GLU A 620 -27.36 -4.73 -20.65
N ILE A 621 -26.14 -5.27 -20.54
CA ILE A 621 -24.91 -4.55 -20.95
C ILE A 621 -24.92 -4.26 -22.45
N ILE A 622 -25.27 -5.24 -23.29
CA ILE A 622 -25.38 -5.05 -24.75
C ILE A 622 -26.42 -3.98 -25.08
N ASN A 623 -27.59 -4.02 -24.45
CA ASN A 623 -28.64 -3.03 -24.70
C ASN A 623 -28.19 -1.62 -24.29
N LEU A 624 -27.57 -1.48 -23.12
CA LEU A 624 -27.06 -0.19 -22.62
C LEU A 624 -25.97 0.39 -23.54
N SER A 625 -25.13 -0.47 -24.14
CA SER A 625 -24.11 -0.01 -25.08
C SER A 625 -24.72 0.61 -26.34
N THR A 626 -25.96 0.27 -26.72
CA THR A 626 -26.62 0.85 -27.89
C THR A 626 -27.14 2.27 -27.68
N SER A 627 -27.38 2.67 -26.44
CA SER A 627 -27.86 4.00 -26.05
C SER A 627 -26.77 4.90 -25.45
N SER A 628 -25.59 4.34 -25.17
CA SER A 628 -24.38 5.06 -24.73
C SER A 628 -23.82 5.99 -25.81
N MET A 629 -23.32 7.18 -25.43
CA MET A 629 -22.68 8.14 -26.34
C MET A 629 -21.50 7.52 -27.11
N THR A 630 -20.68 6.73 -26.42
CA THR A 630 -19.47 6.10 -26.98
C THR A 630 -19.76 4.80 -27.74
N GLY A 631 -20.98 4.26 -27.64
CA GLY A 631 -21.30 2.89 -28.04
C GLY A 631 -20.71 1.80 -27.12
N LYS A 632 -20.08 2.20 -26.00
CA LYS A 632 -19.45 1.32 -25.00
C LYS A 632 -20.06 1.52 -23.60
N VAL A 633 -19.68 0.66 -22.64
CA VAL A 633 -20.15 0.67 -21.25
C VAL A 633 -18.97 0.55 -20.29
N THR A 634 -18.96 1.37 -19.23
CA THR A 634 -18.06 1.21 -18.08
C THR A 634 -18.73 0.31 -17.03
N ILE A 635 -18.03 -0.71 -16.55
CA ILE A 635 -18.52 -1.61 -15.50
C ILE A 635 -17.86 -1.25 -14.16
N ILE A 636 -18.67 -0.94 -13.16
CA ILE A 636 -18.25 -0.76 -11.77
C ILE A 636 -18.74 -1.96 -10.97
N ALA A 637 -17.85 -2.61 -10.25
CA ALA A 637 -18.19 -3.84 -9.56
C ALA A 637 -17.58 -3.86 -8.15
N HIS A 638 -18.42 -4.16 -7.16
CA HIS A 638 -18.02 -4.20 -5.75
C HIS A 638 -17.93 -5.64 -5.24
N SER A 639 -16.89 -5.99 -4.50
CA SER A 639 -16.77 -7.27 -3.80
C SER A 639 -17.01 -8.46 -4.75
N ASN A 640 -17.91 -9.39 -4.41
CA ASN A 640 -18.30 -10.52 -5.27
C ASN A 640 -18.77 -10.10 -6.68
N GLY A 641 -19.33 -8.89 -6.83
CA GLY A 641 -19.71 -8.34 -8.12
C GLY A 641 -18.55 -8.26 -9.11
N GLY A 642 -17.32 -8.05 -8.63
CA GLY A 642 -16.11 -8.01 -9.47
C GLY A 642 -15.75 -9.36 -10.07
N LEU A 643 -16.01 -10.46 -9.36
CA LEU A 643 -15.83 -11.81 -9.89
C LEU A 643 -16.87 -12.11 -10.99
N ILE A 644 -18.11 -11.67 -10.77
CA ILE A 644 -19.19 -11.77 -11.77
C ILE A 644 -18.85 -10.92 -13.01
N ALA A 645 -18.34 -9.70 -12.83
CA ALA A 645 -17.98 -8.78 -13.92
C ALA A 645 -16.94 -9.39 -14.88
N LYS A 646 -15.90 -10.06 -14.35
CA LYS A 646 -14.90 -10.75 -15.17
C LYS A 646 -15.53 -11.84 -16.04
N LEU A 647 -16.40 -12.66 -15.45
CA LEU A 647 -17.10 -13.74 -16.17
C LEU A 647 -18.14 -13.21 -17.18
N LEU A 648 -18.74 -12.05 -16.91
CA LEU A 648 -19.63 -11.36 -17.86
C LEU A 648 -18.86 -10.85 -19.07
N ILE A 649 -17.66 -10.29 -18.87
CA ILE A 649 -16.79 -9.84 -19.97
C ILE A 649 -16.40 -11.04 -20.84
N ASP A 650 -16.04 -12.18 -20.24
CA ASP A 650 -15.75 -13.41 -21.00
C ASP A 650 -16.95 -13.87 -21.83
N GLU A 651 -18.17 -13.78 -21.27
CA GLU A 651 -19.40 -14.12 -21.98
C GLU A 651 -19.75 -13.10 -23.08
N LEU A 652 -19.46 -11.81 -22.90
CA LEU A 652 -19.58 -10.80 -23.95
C LEU A 652 -18.65 -11.11 -25.13
N VAL A 653 -17.39 -11.45 -24.84
CA VAL A 653 -16.40 -11.88 -25.84
C VAL A 653 -16.89 -13.15 -26.55
N SER A 654 -17.42 -14.14 -25.81
CA SER A 654 -17.95 -15.39 -26.37
C SER A 654 -19.10 -15.16 -27.35
N ARG A 655 -19.91 -14.10 -27.10
CA ARG A 655 -21.02 -13.66 -27.96
C ARG A 655 -20.62 -12.70 -29.08
N GLY A 656 -19.34 -12.34 -29.20
CA GLY A 656 -18.81 -11.48 -30.27
C GLY A 656 -18.87 -9.98 -29.97
N TYR A 657 -19.01 -9.58 -28.71
CA TYR A 657 -19.10 -8.19 -28.25
C TYR A 657 -17.85 -7.75 -27.48
N GLN A 658 -16.66 -8.15 -27.93
CA GLN A 658 -15.41 -7.89 -27.18
C GLN A 658 -15.06 -6.39 -26.98
N ASN A 659 -15.62 -5.49 -27.78
CA ASN A 659 -15.23 -4.07 -27.80
C ASN A 659 -16.27 -3.13 -27.16
N ILE A 660 -17.33 -3.66 -26.52
CA ILE A 660 -18.41 -2.83 -25.97
C ILE A 660 -18.18 -2.40 -24.52
N VAL A 661 -17.10 -2.87 -23.89
CA VAL A 661 -16.68 -2.43 -22.55
C VAL A 661 -15.41 -1.62 -22.71
N ASP A 662 -15.37 -0.42 -22.11
CA ASP A 662 -14.17 0.43 -22.12
C ASP A 662 -13.39 0.35 -20.81
N LYS A 663 -14.08 0.32 -19.67
CA LYS A 663 -13.48 0.30 -18.33
C LYS A 663 -14.13 -0.75 -17.43
N LEU A 664 -13.31 -1.39 -16.61
CA LEU A 664 -13.72 -2.26 -15.50
C LEU A 664 -13.11 -1.73 -14.19
N ILE A 665 -13.94 -1.17 -13.31
CA ILE A 665 -13.55 -0.63 -12.01
C ILE A 665 -13.91 -1.65 -10.92
N LEU A 666 -12.88 -2.32 -10.38
CA LEU A 666 -12.98 -3.33 -9.33
C LEU A 666 -12.81 -2.67 -7.96
N VAL A 667 -13.87 -2.61 -7.16
CA VAL A 667 -13.85 -2.02 -5.82
C VAL A 667 -13.89 -3.12 -4.77
N ALA A 668 -12.86 -3.20 -3.92
CA ALA A 668 -12.74 -4.16 -2.82
C ALA A 668 -13.02 -5.62 -3.22
N VAL A 669 -12.55 -6.05 -4.40
CA VAL A 669 -12.89 -7.36 -4.97
C VAL A 669 -11.98 -8.45 -4.39
N PRO A 670 -12.49 -9.52 -3.77
CA PRO A 670 -11.68 -10.65 -3.30
C PRO A 670 -11.26 -11.54 -4.47
N GLN A 671 -10.32 -11.08 -5.31
CA GLN A 671 -10.04 -11.69 -6.61
C GLN A 671 -9.55 -13.14 -6.51
N ILE A 672 -8.86 -13.48 -5.43
CA ILE A 672 -8.35 -14.83 -5.13
C ILE A 672 -8.97 -15.43 -3.86
N GLY A 673 -10.05 -14.82 -3.33
CA GLY A 673 -10.77 -15.27 -2.14
C GLY A 673 -10.39 -14.56 -0.84
N THR A 674 -11.06 -14.95 0.25
CA THR A 674 -10.86 -14.42 1.61
C THR A 674 -11.02 -15.52 2.68
N PRO A 675 -10.16 -15.56 3.73
CA PRO A 675 -10.29 -16.51 4.84
C PRO A 675 -11.57 -16.35 5.66
N LYS A 676 -12.18 -15.15 5.68
CA LYS A 676 -13.39 -14.86 6.49
C LYS A 676 -14.57 -15.79 6.14
N ALA A 677 -14.67 -16.24 4.88
CA ALA A 677 -15.72 -17.17 4.46
C ALA A 677 -15.63 -18.54 5.18
N LEU A 678 -14.43 -18.97 5.59
CA LEU A 678 -14.21 -20.25 6.26
C LEU A 678 -14.89 -20.30 7.64
N ALA A 679 -14.84 -19.20 8.39
CA ALA A 679 -15.46 -19.08 9.71
C ALA A 679 -16.97 -19.37 9.66
N SER A 680 -17.66 -18.76 8.68
CA SER A 680 -19.09 -18.97 8.48
C SER A 680 -19.41 -20.38 7.98
N LEU A 681 -18.62 -20.95 7.08
CA LEU A 681 -18.88 -22.28 6.52
C LEU A 681 -18.66 -23.39 7.55
N LEU A 682 -17.60 -23.28 8.37
CA LEU A 682 -17.23 -24.30 9.34
C LEU A 682 -18.09 -24.24 10.61
N HIS A 683 -18.38 -23.04 11.11
CA HIS A 683 -19.01 -22.86 12.43
C HIS A 683 -20.29 -22.01 12.41
N GLY A 684 -20.56 -21.29 11.32
CA GLY A 684 -21.63 -20.28 11.28
C GLY A 684 -21.28 -19.00 12.04
N ASP A 685 -20.00 -18.79 12.34
CA ASP A 685 -19.54 -17.61 13.06
C ASP A 685 -19.48 -16.36 12.18
N GLY A 686 -19.60 -15.20 12.82
CA GLY A 686 -19.32 -13.90 12.20
C GLY A 686 -20.30 -13.43 11.12
N GLN A 687 -21.49 -14.02 11.06
CA GLN A 687 -22.56 -13.56 10.16
C GLN A 687 -23.33 -12.38 10.77
N LEU A 688 -23.01 -11.17 10.28
CA LEU A 688 -23.56 -9.90 10.73
C LEU A 688 -24.29 -9.21 9.58
N ILE A 689 -25.53 -8.76 9.80
CA ILE A 689 -26.35 -8.14 8.76
C ILE A 689 -26.88 -6.78 9.21
N PRO A 690 -26.38 -5.64 8.70
CA PRO A 690 -25.03 -5.35 8.19
C PRO A 690 -24.00 -5.19 9.34
N ALA A 691 -22.70 -5.21 9.03
CA ALA A 691 -21.58 -5.33 9.99
C ALA A 691 -21.41 -4.24 11.08
N LYS A 692 -22.27 -3.21 11.15
CA LYS A 692 -22.12 -2.06 12.09
C LYS A 692 -23.30 -1.81 12.99
N ILE A 693 -24.52 -2.07 12.52
CA ILE A 693 -25.71 -2.28 13.37
C ILE A 693 -26.37 -3.55 12.86
N GLY A 694 -25.78 -4.67 13.27
CA GLY A 694 -26.07 -5.95 12.66
C GLY A 694 -27.04 -6.75 13.49
N LEU A 695 -28.00 -7.36 12.79
CA LEU A 695 -28.64 -8.56 13.28
C LEU A 695 -27.56 -9.64 13.36
N ILE A 696 -27.31 -10.14 14.55
CA ILE A 696 -26.47 -11.32 14.76
C ILE A 696 -27.35 -12.52 14.49
N VAL A 697 -27.11 -13.20 13.36
CA VAL A 697 -27.79 -14.44 13.01
C VAL A 697 -27.25 -15.56 13.90
N ASP A 698 -28.12 -16.44 14.41
CA ASP A 698 -27.64 -17.58 15.18
C ASP A 698 -26.76 -18.50 14.32
N ARG A 699 -25.68 -19.00 14.91
CA ARG A 699 -24.65 -19.81 14.23
C ARG A 699 -25.24 -20.99 13.45
N SER A 700 -26.23 -21.69 14.02
CA SER A 700 -26.87 -22.82 13.36
C SER A 700 -27.59 -22.43 12.08
N THR A 701 -28.35 -21.33 12.09
CA THR A 701 -29.08 -20.81 10.94
C THR A 701 -28.12 -20.27 9.88
N ALA A 702 -27.12 -19.50 10.31
CA ALA A 702 -26.06 -18.97 9.44
C ALA A 702 -25.30 -20.09 8.71
N ARG A 703 -24.85 -21.11 9.46
CA ARG A 703 -24.15 -22.26 8.89
C ARG A 703 -25.03 -23.03 7.92
N GLN A 704 -26.29 -23.27 8.27
CA GLN A 704 -27.24 -24.00 7.43
C GLN A 704 -27.56 -23.26 6.11
N LEU A 705 -27.60 -21.93 6.13
CA LEU A 705 -27.71 -21.12 4.90
C LEU A 705 -26.46 -21.27 4.03
N GLY A 706 -25.27 -21.07 4.60
CA GLY A 706 -24.01 -21.08 3.86
C GLY A 706 -23.60 -22.46 3.33
N GLU A 707 -23.96 -23.53 4.03
CA GLU A 707 -23.54 -24.91 3.72
C GLU A 707 -23.82 -25.34 2.29
N ASN A 708 -24.96 -24.92 1.72
CA ASN A 708 -25.34 -25.26 0.34
C ASN A 708 -25.49 -24.01 -0.54
N MET A 709 -24.78 -22.92 -0.25
CA MET A 709 -24.83 -21.68 -1.02
C MET A 709 -23.65 -21.58 -2.00
N PRO A 710 -23.84 -21.85 -3.30
CA PRO A 710 -22.75 -21.89 -4.29
C PRO A 710 -21.83 -20.67 -4.30
N SER A 711 -22.36 -19.45 -4.09
CA SER A 711 -21.57 -18.22 -4.16
C SER A 711 -20.44 -18.16 -3.12
N VAL A 712 -20.69 -18.59 -1.87
CA VAL A 712 -19.71 -18.52 -0.79
C VAL A 712 -18.54 -19.47 -1.02
N TYR A 713 -18.78 -20.61 -1.65
CA TYR A 713 -17.70 -21.52 -2.07
C TYR A 713 -16.76 -20.86 -3.08
N GLY A 714 -17.27 -19.95 -3.93
CA GLY A 714 -16.43 -19.17 -4.86
C GLY A 714 -15.55 -18.11 -4.19
N LEU A 715 -15.76 -17.82 -2.91
CA LEU A 715 -15.06 -16.78 -2.15
C LEU A 715 -13.99 -17.31 -1.19
N ILE A 716 -13.89 -18.63 -1.01
CA ILE A 716 -12.82 -19.22 -0.19
C ILE A 716 -11.46 -19.04 -0.89
N PRO A 717 -10.32 -19.07 -0.15
CA PRO A 717 -8.98 -18.95 -0.74
C PRO A 717 -8.72 -19.91 -1.90
N SER A 718 -8.43 -19.37 -3.08
CA SER A 718 -8.09 -20.12 -4.31
C SER A 718 -6.68 -20.72 -4.28
N GLU A 719 -6.27 -21.48 -5.30
CA GLU A 719 -4.88 -21.93 -5.45
C GLU A 719 -3.91 -20.74 -5.49
N LYS A 720 -4.25 -19.70 -6.26
CA LYS A 720 -3.41 -18.50 -6.41
C LYS A 720 -3.33 -17.67 -5.13
N TYR A 721 -4.28 -17.80 -4.20
CA TYR A 721 -4.20 -17.16 -2.90
C TYR A 721 -2.91 -17.53 -2.15
N PHE A 722 -2.59 -18.83 -2.12
CA PHE A 722 -1.45 -19.36 -1.37
C PHE A 722 -0.11 -18.99 -2.00
N SER A 723 -0.07 -18.57 -3.27
CA SER A 723 1.13 -18.00 -3.89
C SER A 723 1.33 -16.51 -3.65
N GLU A 724 0.27 -15.77 -3.31
CA GLU A 724 0.30 -14.29 -3.22
C GLU A 724 0.23 -13.76 -1.78
N VAL A 725 -0.58 -14.36 -0.90
CA VAL A 725 -0.76 -13.89 0.48
C VAL A 725 0.22 -14.55 1.46
N LEU A 726 0.70 -15.77 1.15
CA LEU A 726 1.65 -16.58 1.93
C LEU A 726 1.22 -16.99 3.36
N ASP A 727 0.32 -16.25 4.00
CA ASP A 727 -0.19 -16.59 5.33
C ASP A 727 -1.06 -17.87 5.28
N PRO A 728 -0.91 -18.77 6.28
CA PRO A 728 -1.81 -19.91 6.42
C PRO A 728 -3.22 -19.43 6.75
N VAL A 729 -4.21 -20.17 6.25
CA VAL A 729 -5.63 -19.81 6.43
C VAL A 729 -6.25 -20.50 7.65
N ILE A 730 -5.63 -21.58 8.12
CA ILE A 730 -5.96 -22.30 9.35
C ILE A 730 -4.68 -22.71 10.07
N GLU A 731 -4.65 -22.59 11.40
CA GLU A 731 -3.51 -22.95 12.26
C GLU A 731 -3.96 -23.83 13.44
N PHE A 732 -3.11 -24.78 13.87
CA PHE A 732 -3.43 -25.77 14.92
C PHE A 732 -2.41 -25.75 16.06
N VAL A 733 -2.87 -25.65 17.30
CA VAL A 733 -2.05 -25.87 18.51
C VAL A 733 -1.81 -27.37 18.74
N SER A 734 -0.69 -27.73 19.37
CA SER A 734 -0.28 -29.13 19.57
C SER A 734 -1.24 -29.97 20.43
N ASP A 735 -1.87 -29.36 21.41
CA ASP A 735 -2.84 -29.99 22.34
C ASP A 735 -4.20 -30.25 21.69
N VAL A 736 -4.56 -29.59 20.59
CA VAL A 736 -5.80 -29.88 19.84
C VAL A 736 -5.92 -31.37 19.47
N SER A 737 -4.78 -32.07 19.38
CA SER A 737 -4.66 -33.52 19.20
C SER A 737 -5.38 -34.36 20.27
N SER A 738 -5.73 -33.77 21.41
CA SER A 738 -6.57 -34.39 22.45
C SER A 738 -8.03 -34.53 22.03
N ILE A 739 -8.51 -33.66 21.12
CA ILE A 739 -9.87 -33.60 20.59
C ILE A 739 -9.90 -34.18 19.18
N TYR A 740 -9.09 -33.58 18.29
CA TYR A 740 -8.96 -33.94 16.88
C TYR A 740 -7.49 -34.06 16.52
N ASP A 741 -7.09 -35.19 15.94
CA ASP A 741 -5.71 -35.43 15.50
C ASP A 741 -5.38 -34.67 14.18
N PHE A 742 -5.83 -33.42 14.06
CA PHE A 742 -5.68 -32.58 12.87
C PHE A 742 -4.22 -32.48 12.44
N GLN A 743 -3.29 -32.34 13.38
CA GLN A 743 -1.87 -32.22 13.05
C GLN A 743 -1.29 -33.45 12.34
N SER A 744 -1.79 -34.66 12.65
CA SER A 744 -1.35 -35.87 11.97
C SER A 744 -1.88 -35.98 10.53
N PHE A 745 -2.97 -35.27 10.20
CA PHE A 745 -3.57 -35.26 8.86
C PHE A 745 -3.10 -34.08 8.01
N TYR A 746 -3.04 -32.88 8.59
CA TYR A 746 -2.88 -31.61 7.87
C TYR A 746 -1.63 -30.81 8.27
N GLY A 747 -0.81 -31.31 9.20
CA GLY A 747 0.33 -30.57 9.75
C GLY A 747 -0.08 -29.48 10.75
N THR A 748 0.83 -28.54 11.05
CA THR A 748 0.59 -27.48 12.06
C THR A 748 -0.25 -26.32 11.54
N SER A 749 -0.43 -26.23 10.23
CA SER A 749 -1.17 -25.17 9.54
C SER A 749 -1.59 -25.63 8.16
N ILE A 750 -2.64 -25.02 7.61
CA ILE A 750 -3.09 -25.20 6.23
C ILE A 750 -2.63 -23.99 5.43
N ASP A 751 -1.63 -24.20 4.58
CA ASP A 751 -0.99 -23.19 3.73
C ASP A 751 -1.02 -23.55 2.24
N SER A 752 -1.82 -24.55 1.88
CA SER A 752 -2.09 -24.92 0.50
C SER A 752 -3.57 -25.17 0.23
N ARG A 753 -3.97 -25.04 -1.04
CA ARG A 753 -5.35 -25.29 -1.46
C ARG A 753 -5.75 -26.76 -1.30
N SER A 754 -4.84 -27.70 -1.61
CA SER A 754 -5.10 -29.13 -1.46
C SER A 754 -5.44 -29.49 -0.02
N GLU A 755 -4.63 -29.03 0.94
CA GLU A 755 -4.87 -29.28 2.37
C GLU A 755 -6.17 -28.61 2.85
N LEU A 756 -6.48 -27.41 2.33
CA LEU A 756 -7.74 -26.73 2.63
C LEU A 756 -8.93 -27.55 2.16
N GLU A 757 -8.93 -28.06 0.93
CA GLU A 757 -10.01 -28.90 0.41
C GLU A 757 -10.18 -30.19 1.23
N GLU A 758 -9.08 -30.89 1.53
CA GLU A 758 -9.09 -32.10 2.37
C GLU A 758 -9.71 -31.81 3.75
N PHE A 759 -9.31 -30.70 4.38
CA PHE A 759 -9.88 -30.26 5.65
C PHE A 759 -11.37 -29.94 5.53
N LEU A 760 -11.78 -29.13 4.55
CA LEU A 760 -13.18 -28.72 4.36
C LEU A 760 -14.12 -29.93 4.12
N LEU A 761 -13.64 -30.96 3.43
CA LEU A 761 -14.38 -32.20 3.15
C LEU A 761 -14.28 -33.26 4.26
N GLY A 762 -13.34 -33.10 5.20
CA GLY A 762 -13.10 -34.11 6.23
C GLY A 762 -12.55 -35.41 5.71
N GLU A 763 -11.80 -35.30 4.62
CA GLU A 763 -11.05 -36.41 4.06
C GLU A 763 -10.06 -36.97 5.09
N SER A 764 -9.50 -38.15 4.78
CA SER A 764 -8.63 -38.91 5.68
C SER A 764 -9.29 -39.40 6.98
N GLY A 765 -10.60 -39.20 7.14
CA GLY A 765 -11.37 -39.67 8.30
C GLY A 765 -11.15 -38.85 9.56
N ALA A 766 -10.60 -37.63 9.43
CA ALA A 766 -10.29 -36.75 10.54
C ALA A 766 -11.53 -36.35 11.36
N ARG A 767 -12.70 -36.19 10.71
CA ARG A 767 -13.99 -35.92 11.37
C ARG A 767 -15.18 -36.35 10.51
N SER A 768 -16.30 -36.67 11.16
CA SER A 768 -17.59 -36.85 10.51
C SER A 768 -18.40 -35.55 10.49
N LYS A 769 -19.33 -35.40 9.55
CA LYS A 769 -20.24 -34.26 9.49
C LYS A 769 -21.01 -34.09 10.81
N PRO A 770 -20.89 -32.95 11.51
CA PRO A 770 -21.59 -32.72 12.77
C PRO A 770 -23.09 -32.48 12.54
N SER A 771 -23.86 -32.48 13.64
CA SER A 771 -25.27 -32.05 13.58
C SER A 771 -25.38 -30.54 13.34
N VAL A 772 -26.48 -30.06 12.76
CA VAL A 772 -26.69 -28.62 12.49
C VAL A 772 -26.60 -27.76 13.77
N SER A 773 -26.98 -28.31 14.92
CA SER A 773 -26.89 -27.63 16.22
C SER A 773 -25.50 -27.66 16.86
N ASP A 774 -24.59 -28.53 16.41
CA ASP A 774 -23.22 -28.62 16.90
C ASP A 774 -22.34 -27.65 16.12
N THR A 775 -22.31 -26.38 16.53
CA THR A 775 -21.54 -25.29 15.91
C THR A 775 -20.10 -25.19 16.43
N ASP A 776 -19.74 -26.03 17.40
CA ASP A 776 -18.40 -26.07 17.99
C ASP A 776 -17.48 -26.94 17.13
N SER A 777 -17.96 -28.08 16.65
CA SER A 777 -17.23 -28.92 15.70
C SER A 777 -17.21 -28.29 14.29
N PRO A 778 -16.06 -28.27 13.57
CA PRO A 778 -15.99 -27.76 12.20
C PRO A 778 -16.86 -28.58 11.25
N ASN A 779 -17.70 -27.94 10.43
CA ASN A 779 -18.59 -28.61 9.49
C ASN A 779 -17.85 -29.34 8.36
N VAL A 780 -18.48 -30.36 7.77
CA VAL A 780 -18.03 -31.00 6.53
C VAL A 780 -18.85 -30.42 5.36
N LEU A 781 -18.14 -29.80 4.41
CA LEU A 781 -18.74 -29.06 3.31
C LEU A 781 -19.18 -29.96 2.15
N ASN A 782 -19.90 -29.35 1.20
CA ASN A 782 -20.45 -30.01 0.03
C ASN A 782 -19.40 -30.15 -1.08
N ASP A 783 -18.98 -31.39 -1.33
CA ASP A 783 -17.98 -31.77 -2.33
C ASP A 783 -18.29 -31.23 -3.73
N SER A 784 -19.53 -31.44 -4.22
CA SER A 784 -19.93 -31.01 -5.56
C SER A 784 -19.95 -29.48 -5.75
N LEU A 785 -20.22 -28.73 -4.67
CA LEU A 785 -20.15 -27.27 -4.70
C LEU A 785 -18.70 -26.77 -4.64
N LEU A 786 -17.85 -27.44 -3.84
CA LEU A 786 -16.43 -27.14 -3.74
C LEU A 786 -15.71 -27.37 -5.07
N GLU A 787 -15.92 -28.52 -5.71
CA GLU A 787 -15.35 -28.84 -7.03
C GLU A 787 -15.77 -27.80 -8.09
N ARG A 788 -17.06 -27.41 -8.09
CA ARG A 788 -17.56 -26.37 -9.00
C ARG A 788 -16.90 -25.03 -8.75
N ALA A 789 -16.74 -24.64 -7.50
CA ALA A 789 -16.07 -23.40 -7.13
C ALA A 789 -14.60 -23.39 -7.53
N SER A 790 -13.86 -24.49 -7.32
CA SER A 790 -12.47 -24.64 -7.78
C SER A 790 -12.37 -24.45 -9.30
N GLY A 791 -13.32 -25.00 -10.06
CA GLY A 791 -13.40 -24.80 -11.50
C GLY A 791 -13.59 -23.33 -11.90
N ILE A 792 -14.42 -22.58 -11.18
CA ILE A 792 -14.65 -21.14 -11.41
C ILE A 792 -13.40 -20.33 -11.03
N GLN A 793 -12.79 -20.62 -9.89
CA GLN A 793 -11.60 -19.92 -9.39
C GLN A 793 -10.41 -20.10 -10.34
N ASN A 794 -10.20 -21.29 -10.91
CA ASN A 794 -9.15 -21.51 -11.90
C ASN A 794 -9.29 -20.60 -13.15
N VAL A 795 -10.54 -20.33 -13.58
CA VAL A 795 -10.80 -19.39 -14.67
C VAL A 795 -10.48 -17.96 -14.25
N LEU A 796 -10.92 -17.55 -13.05
CA LEU A 796 -10.70 -16.20 -12.52
C LEU A 796 -9.22 -15.90 -12.21
N ASP A 797 -8.48 -16.87 -11.70
CA ASP A 797 -7.06 -16.75 -11.33
C ASP A 797 -6.15 -16.54 -12.56
N SER A 798 -6.58 -17.07 -13.70
CA SER A 798 -5.91 -16.97 -15.00
C SER A 798 -6.54 -15.92 -15.93
N TRP A 799 -7.52 -15.16 -15.44
CA TRP A 799 -8.25 -14.19 -16.23
C TRP A 799 -7.36 -13.03 -16.68
N ILE A 800 -7.47 -12.66 -17.95
CA ILE A 800 -6.75 -11.54 -18.58
C ILE A 800 -7.79 -10.66 -19.24
N ALA A 801 -7.73 -9.36 -18.96
CA ALA A 801 -8.64 -8.39 -19.57
C ALA A 801 -8.45 -8.33 -21.10
N PRO A 802 -9.55 -8.22 -21.88
CA PRO A 802 -9.45 -7.89 -23.30
C PRO A 802 -8.70 -6.57 -23.51
N ALA A 803 -7.95 -6.46 -24.63
CA ALA A 803 -7.12 -5.27 -24.90
C ALA A 803 -7.91 -3.95 -24.99
N SER A 804 -9.22 -4.03 -25.26
CA SER A 804 -10.14 -2.89 -25.31
C SER A 804 -10.67 -2.44 -23.96
N VAL A 805 -10.39 -3.19 -22.88
CA VAL A 805 -10.88 -2.92 -21.53
C VAL A 805 -9.75 -2.43 -20.65
N GLU A 806 -9.81 -1.17 -20.24
CA GLU A 806 -9.00 -0.64 -19.17
C GLU A 806 -9.49 -1.21 -17.82
N VAL A 807 -8.58 -1.72 -17.00
CA VAL A 807 -8.94 -2.22 -15.66
C VAL A 807 -8.38 -1.29 -14.60
N ILE A 808 -9.21 -1.00 -13.59
CA ILE A 808 -8.86 -0.23 -12.41
C ILE A 808 -9.21 -1.04 -11.16
N GLN A 809 -8.35 -1.01 -10.16
CA GLN A 809 -8.56 -1.64 -8.85
C GLN A 809 -8.57 -0.58 -7.75
N ILE A 810 -9.62 -0.58 -6.93
CA ILE A 810 -9.74 0.24 -5.73
C ILE A 810 -9.72 -0.71 -4.52
N VAL A 811 -8.67 -0.60 -3.71
CA VAL A 811 -8.31 -1.55 -2.65
C VAL A 811 -8.50 -0.87 -1.30
N GLY A 812 -9.37 -1.42 -0.45
CA GLY A 812 -9.49 -0.93 0.92
C GLY A 812 -8.33 -1.40 1.80
N TRP A 813 -7.83 -0.53 2.66
CA TRP A 813 -6.68 -0.77 3.53
C TRP A 813 -6.89 -0.11 4.91
N GLY A 814 -6.26 -0.67 5.95
CA GLY A 814 -6.15 -0.04 7.26
C GLY A 814 -7.08 -0.59 8.35
N LEU A 815 -7.84 -1.66 8.08
CA LEU A 815 -8.77 -2.24 9.06
C LEU A 815 -8.36 -3.67 9.46
N ASP A 816 -8.69 -4.06 10.69
CA ASP A 816 -8.50 -5.42 11.20
C ASP A 816 -9.22 -6.45 10.33
N THR A 817 -8.45 -7.23 9.56
CA THR A 817 -8.93 -8.15 8.53
C THR A 817 -8.50 -9.57 8.86
N VAL A 818 -9.42 -10.53 8.73
CA VAL A 818 -9.15 -11.94 9.06
C VAL A 818 -8.11 -12.54 8.09
N ARG A 819 -6.97 -12.98 8.61
CA ARG A 819 -5.98 -13.77 7.86
C ARG A 819 -6.07 -15.27 8.10
N SER A 820 -6.45 -15.71 9.30
CA SER A 820 -6.41 -17.12 9.69
C SER A 820 -7.40 -17.46 10.81
N ILE A 821 -7.83 -18.73 10.87
CA ILE A 821 -8.53 -19.33 12.00
C ILE A 821 -7.57 -20.23 12.75
N TRP A 822 -7.44 -19.99 14.05
CA TRP A 822 -6.56 -20.74 14.92
C TRP A 822 -7.38 -21.66 15.85
N TYR A 823 -7.00 -22.93 15.96
CA TYR A 823 -7.71 -23.96 16.76
C TYR A 823 -6.84 -24.51 17.89
N ASP A 824 -7.45 -24.68 19.07
CA ASP A 824 -6.79 -25.05 20.33
C ASP A 824 -7.65 -26.00 21.19
N ASP A 825 -7.01 -26.79 22.06
CA ASP A 825 -7.73 -27.47 23.15
C ASP A 825 -7.98 -26.45 24.27
N CYS A 826 -9.25 -26.25 24.63
CA CYS A 826 -9.62 -25.27 25.63
C CYS A 826 -9.00 -25.66 27.00
N ASP A 827 -7.92 -24.98 27.37
CA ASP A 827 -7.09 -25.26 28.55
C ASP A 827 -7.56 -24.57 29.86
N ILE A 828 -8.68 -23.84 29.81
CA ILE A 828 -9.21 -23.08 30.95
C ILE A 828 -10.08 -23.99 31.85
N ILE A 829 -10.02 -23.79 33.17
CA ILE A 829 -10.71 -24.62 34.18
C ILE A 829 -12.26 -24.62 34.03
N PHE A 830 -12.81 -23.71 33.22
CA PHE A 830 -14.24 -23.53 32.92
C PHE A 830 -14.57 -23.57 31.43
N CYS A 831 -13.89 -24.40 30.64
CA CYS A 831 -14.43 -24.72 29.32
C CYS A 831 -15.83 -25.32 29.51
N PRO A 832 -16.87 -24.78 28.84
CA PRO A 832 -18.20 -25.36 28.94
C PRO A 832 -18.12 -26.83 28.54
N ASP A 833 -18.73 -27.73 29.33
CA ASP A 833 -18.89 -29.15 29.01
C ASP A 833 -19.84 -29.31 27.79
N THR A 834 -19.49 -28.75 26.63
CA THR A 834 -20.17 -28.93 25.34
C THR A 834 -19.40 -29.96 24.48
N LEU A 835 -19.96 -30.31 23.32
CA LEU A 835 -19.69 -31.55 22.58
C LEU A 835 -18.24 -31.73 22.08
N SER A 836 -17.43 -30.67 22.02
CA SER A 836 -15.99 -30.72 21.80
C SER A 836 -15.35 -29.53 22.50
N ASN A 837 -14.34 -29.71 23.37
CA ASN A 837 -13.60 -28.64 24.04
C ASN A 837 -12.74 -27.78 23.08
N LEU A 838 -13.13 -27.65 21.80
CA LEU A 838 -12.35 -27.02 20.74
C LEU A 838 -12.54 -25.50 20.80
N ASP A 839 -11.53 -24.79 21.28
CA ASP A 839 -11.49 -23.32 21.19
C ASP A 839 -11.00 -22.89 19.81
N ARG A 840 -11.42 -21.68 19.40
CA ARG A 840 -11.02 -21.09 18.14
C ARG A 840 -10.84 -19.58 18.27
N LYS A 841 -9.79 -19.04 17.65
CA LYS A 841 -9.45 -17.61 17.60
C LYS A 841 -9.32 -17.14 16.16
N LEU A 842 -9.76 -15.91 15.89
CA LEU A 842 -9.42 -15.21 14.64
C LEU A 842 -8.06 -14.54 14.77
N LEU A 843 -7.20 -14.73 13.78
CA LEU A 843 -5.97 -13.99 13.62
C LEU A 843 -6.20 -12.89 12.59
N LEU A 844 -5.92 -11.64 13.00
CA LEU A 844 -6.25 -10.43 12.26
C LEU A 844 -4.96 -9.71 11.82
N VAL A 845 -4.99 -9.14 10.62
CA VAL A 845 -3.95 -8.27 10.06
C VAL A 845 -4.50 -6.90 9.73
N HIS A 846 -3.65 -5.88 9.74
CA HIS A 846 -3.98 -4.52 9.35
C HIS A 846 -4.17 -4.37 7.84
N ASP A 847 -3.58 -5.28 7.06
CA ASP A 847 -3.50 -5.20 5.62
C ASP A 847 -4.80 -5.64 4.93
N GLY A 848 -5.86 -4.86 5.11
CA GLY A 848 -7.13 -5.07 4.41
C GLY A 848 -8.23 -4.09 4.82
N ASP A 849 -9.45 -4.41 4.41
CA ASP A 849 -10.65 -3.57 4.55
C ASP A 849 -11.67 -4.08 5.59
N GLY A 850 -11.25 -5.01 6.45
CA GLY A 850 -12.11 -5.70 7.43
C GLY A 850 -12.76 -6.99 6.91
N THR A 851 -12.61 -7.28 5.61
CA THR A 851 -13.12 -8.52 4.98
C THR A 851 -12.13 -9.14 4.01
N VAL A 852 -11.47 -8.35 3.17
CA VAL A 852 -10.55 -8.78 2.12
C VAL A 852 -9.17 -8.23 2.42
N VAL A 853 -8.18 -9.12 2.44
CA VAL A 853 -6.77 -8.73 2.57
C VAL A 853 -6.31 -8.01 1.30
N SER A 854 -5.53 -6.95 1.43
CA SER A 854 -5.14 -6.11 0.29
C SER A 854 -4.51 -6.88 -0.87
N PRO A 855 -3.62 -7.89 -0.68
CA PRO A 855 -3.04 -8.64 -1.79
C PRO A 855 -4.09 -9.42 -2.62
N SER A 856 -5.21 -9.83 -2.00
CA SER A 856 -6.33 -10.45 -2.74
C SER A 856 -7.07 -9.44 -3.60
N ALA A 857 -7.16 -8.19 -3.15
CA ALA A 857 -7.80 -7.10 -3.89
C ALA A 857 -6.89 -6.43 -4.92
N SER A 858 -5.57 -6.42 -4.73
CA SER A 858 -4.55 -5.80 -5.59
C SER A 858 -3.84 -6.78 -6.55
N LEU A 859 -4.48 -7.91 -6.88
CA LEU A 859 -3.89 -9.01 -7.64
C LEU A 859 -3.29 -8.64 -9.01
N MET A 860 -3.96 -7.76 -9.78
CA MET A 860 -3.57 -7.50 -11.17
C MET A 860 -2.39 -6.51 -11.25
N GLN A 861 -1.44 -6.81 -12.12
CA GLN A 861 -0.24 -6.01 -12.33
C GLN A 861 -0.36 -5.16 -13.61
N GLY A 862 0.25 -3.98 -13.63
CA GLY A 862 0.26 -3.10 -14.80
C GLY A 862 -1.07 -2.38 -15.08
N VAL A 863 -2.04 -2.46 -14.15
CA VAL A 863 -3.32 -1.75 -14.19
C VAL A 863 -3.32 -0.58 -13.21
N GLY A 864 -4.32 0.31 -13.28
CA GLY A 864 -4.46 1.40 -12.31
C GLY A 864 -4.89 0.83 -10.95
N THR A 865 -4.09 1.04 -9.90
CA THR A 865 -4.38 0.51 -8.55
C THR A 865 -4.35 1.65 -7.55
N TYR A 866 -5.46 1.82 -6.82
CA TYR A 866 -5.65 2.88 -5.83
C TYR A 866 -6.00 2.26 -4.48
N TYR A 867 -5.29 2.68 -3.44
CA TYR A 867 -5.48 2.21 -2.07
C TYR A 867 -6.24 3.26 -1.27
N VAL A 868 -7.33 2.84 -0.63
CA VAL A 868 -8.18 3.66 0.23
C VAL A 868 -7.80 3.39 1.67
N ASN A 869 -7.18 4.36 2.33
CA ASN A 869 -6.87 4.26 3.76
C ASN A 869 -8.14 4.54 4.58
N LEU A 870 -8.85 3.47 4.94
CA LEU A 870 -10.09 3.50 5.71
C LEU A 870 -9.85 3.91 7.16
N TYR A 871 -8.69 3.57 7.72
CA TYR A 871 -8.31 3.95 9.09
C TYR A 871 -8.35 5.47 9.28
N THR A 872 -7.55 6.19 8.47
CA THR A 872 -7.46 7.66 8.53
C THR A 872 -8.74 8.34 8.08
N HIS A 873 -9.52 7.73 7.19
CA HIS A 873 -10.83 8.26 6.81
C HIS A 873 -11.82 8.25 8.00
N ASN A 874 -11.74 7.21 8.83
CA ASN A 874 -12.66 6.99 9.95
C ASN A 874 -12.34 7.82 11.20
N GLU A 875 -11.10 8.31 11.40
CA GLU A 875 -10.67 9.09 12.58
C GLU A 875 -11.57 10.32 12.87
N GLY A 876 -12.20 10.90 11.85
CA GLY A 876 -13.08 12.07 11.98
C GLY A 876 -14.58 11.77 11.94
N LEU A 877 -14.97 10.49 11.87
CA LEU A 877 -16.36 10.08 11.64
C LEU A 877 -16.94 9.41 12.88
N ARG A 878 -18.18 9.79 13.22
CA ARG A 878 -19.02 9.03 14.18
C ARG A 878 -19.54 7.71 13.62
N ARG A 879 -19.24 7.43 12.34
CA ARG A 879 -19.73 6.28 11.59
C ARG A 879 -18.60 5.78 10.71
N ASN A 880 -17.98 4.68 11.14
CA ASN A 880 -16.89 4.04 10.42
C ASN A 880 -17.34 3.57 9.04
N ARG A 881 -16.43 3.53 8.08
CA ARG A 881 -16.54 2.91 6.75
C ARG A 881 -15.66 1.66 6.70
N ASP A 882 -16.13 0.63 6.02
CA ASP A 882 -15.47 -0.67 5.88
C ASP A 882 -15.75 -1.28 4.49
N HIS A 883 -15.39 -2.54 4.28
CA HIS A 883 -15.68 -3.29 3.06
C HIS A 883 -17.12 -3.12 2.54
N ALA A 884 -18.14 -3.28 3.40
CA ALA A 884 -19.52 -3.39 2.94
C ALA A 884 -20.07 -2.07 2.38
N ASP A 885 -19.56 -0.94 2.87
CA ASP A 885 -19.98 0.42 2.49
C ASP A 885 -18.81 1.27 1.96
N ILE A 886 -17.78 0.65 1.38
CA ILE A 886 -16.61 1.36 0.83
C ILE A 886 -17.00 2.35 -0.28
N LEU A 887 -18.07 2.08 -1.02
CA LEU A 887 -18.62 2.99 -2.03
C LEU A 887 -19.36 4.19 -1.42
N GLU A 888 -19.55 4.24 -0.09
CA GLU A 888 -20.03 5.42 0.64
C GLU A 888 -18.92 6.34 1.14
N VAL A 889 -17.65 5.96 0.92
CA VAL A 889 -16.48 6.80 1.15
C VAL A 889 -16.44 7.87 0.07
N GLU A 890 -16.67 9.13 0.44
CA GLU A 890 -16.75 10.24 -0.51
C GLU A 890 -15.51 10.36 -1.41
N PRO A 891 -14.26 10.24 -0.91
CA PRO A 891 -13.08 10.16 -1.77
C PRO A 891 -13.12 9.06 -2.86
N VAL A 892 -13.71 7.89 -2.55
CA VAL A 892 -13.85 6.80 -3.53
C VAL A 892 -14.88 7.18 -4.60
N GLN A 893 -15.97 7.83 -4.22
CA GLN A 893 -16.96 8.32 -5.17
C GLN A 893 -16.38 9.37 -6.11
N ILE A 894 -15.54 10.29 -5.60
CA ILE A 894 -14.84 11.29 -6.41
C ILE A 894 -13.88 10.60 -7.38
N LEU A 895 -13.05 9.67 -6.88
CA LEU A 895 -12.12 8.91 -7.72
C LEU A 895 -12.85 8.19 -8.85
N VAL A 896 -13.96 7.51 -8.55
CA VAL A 896 -14.76 6.80 -9.56
C VAL A 896 -15.33 7.77 -10.60
N GLN A 897 -15.84 8.93 -10.19
CA GLN A 897 -16.33 9.96 -11.11
C GLN A 897 -15.22 10.51 -12.01
N ASP A 898 -14.04 10.77 -11.45
CA ASP A 898 -12.87 11.26 -12.20
C ASP A 898 -12.35 10.21 -13.19
N ILE A 899 -12.38 8.93 -12.82
CA ILE A 899 -12.03 7.82 -13.72
C ILE A 899 -13.05 7.69 -14.85
N ILE A 900 -14.37 7.74 -14.55
CA ILE A 900 -15.40 7.71 -15.59
C ILE A 900 -15.19 8.87 -16.56
N GLY A 901 -14.98 10.07 -16.01
CA GLY A 901 -14.82 11.34 -16.73
C GLY A 901 -13.50 11.54 -17.47
N ASP A 902 -12.52 10.65 -17.31
CA ASP A 902 -11.12 10.84 -17.76
C ASP A 902 -10.48 12.15 -17.26
N ASN A 903 -10.86 12.57 -16.05
CA ASN A 903 -10.48 13.86 -15.43
C ASN A 903 -9.53 13.70 -14.23
N LEU A 904 -8.99 12.50 -13.99
CA LEU A 904 -8.13 12.24 -12.84
C LEU A 904 -6.78 12.96 -12.98
N THR A 905 -6.66 14.11 -12.32
CA THR A 905 -5.44 14.93 -12.29
C THR A 905 -4.75 14.90 -10.92
N VAL A 906 -5.53 14.76 -9.85
CA VAL A 906 -5.06 14.70 -8.46
C VAL A 906 -5.86 13.63 -7.73
N LEU A 907 -5.18 12.80 -6.92
CA LEU A 907 -5.86 11.78 -6.12
C LEU A 907 -6.68 12.41 -4.98
N PRO A 908 -7.91 11.93 -4.73
CA PRO A 908 -8.70 12.35 -3.57
C PRO A 908 -8.00 12.04 -2.23
N GLN A 909 -8.39 12.77 -1.18
CA GLN A 909 -7.83 12.55 0.16
C GLN A 909 -8.03 11.11 0.64
N HIS A 910 -7.08 10.57 1.39
CA HIS A 910 -7.05 9.16 1.86
C HIS A 910 -6.86 8.12 0.77
N ILE A 911 -6.60 8.53 -0.48
CA ILE A 911 -6.32 7.63 -1.59
C ILE A 911 -4.87 7.81 -2.07
N THR A 912 -4.16 6.70 -2.23
CA THR A 912 -2.81 6.65 -2.80
C THR A 912 -2.75 5.66 -3.95
N ASP A 913 -1.82 5.84 -4.89
CA ASP A 913 -1.53 4.90 -5.97
C ASP A 913 -0.45 3.86 -5.60
N PHE A 914 0.11 3.98 -4.39
CA PHE A 914 0.97 2.99 -3.76
C PHE A 914 0.33 2.44 -2.49
N LYS A 915 0.67 1.21 -2.11
CA LYS A 915 0.17 0.57 -0.90
C LYS A 915 0.65 1.33 0.34
N PRO A 916 -0.24 1.79 1.24
CA PRO A 916 0.15 2.46 2.47
C PRO A 916 0.96 1.53 3.39
N THR A 917 1.80 2.13 4.24
CA THR A 917 2.51 1.44 5.32
C THR A 917 1.98 1.91 6.67
N PRO A 918 1.80 1.01 7.67
CA PRO A 918 1.38 1.41 9.00
C PRO A 918 2.37 2.41 9.61
N THR A 919 1.88 3.42 10.32
CA THR A 919 2.71 4.42 11.01
C THR A 919 2.58 4.27 12.53
N GLU A 920 3.60 4.75 13.28
CA GLU A 920 3.64 4.70 14.76
C GLU A 920 2.47 5.43 15.45
N VAL A 921 1.71 6.27 14.72
CA VAL A 921 0.54 7.00 15.23
C VAL A 921 -0.78 6.22 15.06
N GLU A 922 -0.79 5.14 14.29
CA GLU A 922 -1.97 4.29 14.06
C GLU A 922 -2.00 3.13 15.08
N LYS A 923 -1.98 3.48 16.36
CA LYS A 923 -2.11 2.50 17.44
C LYS A 923 -3.57 2.11 17.65
N ARG A 924 -3.82 0.83 17.87
CA ARG A 924 -5.17 0.30 18.09
C ARG A 924 -5.23 -0.62 19.30
N LEU A 925 -6.42 -0.74 19.86
CA LEU A 925 -6.74 -1.68 20.91
C LEU A 925 -7.59 -2.84 20.34
N ARG A 926 -7.22 -4.07 20.69
CA ARG A 926 -8.03 -5.27 20.44
C ARG A 926 -8.45 -5.87 21.77
N PHE A 927 -9.74 -6.18 21.87
CA PHE A 927 -10.37 -6.75 23.04
C PHE A 927 -10.86 -8.16 22.72
N ARG A 928 -10.52 -9.12 23.58
CA ARG A 928 -11.06 -10.48 23.54
C ARG A 928 -11.58 -10.85 24.91
N ILE A 929 -12.84 -11.27 24.97
CA ILE A 929 -13.53 -11.55 26.23
C ILE A 929 -14.22 -12.91 26.19
N TYR A 930 -14.00 -13.71 27.22
CA TYR A 930 -14.77 -14.93 27.47
C TYR A 930 -16.06 -14.60 28.24
N SER A 931 -17.15 -15.27 27.88
CA SER A 931 -18.45 -15.21 28.60
C SER A 931 -18.31 -15.61 30.09
N PRO A 932 -19.22 -15.20 31.00
CA PRO A 932 -20.58 -14.72 30.77
C PRO A 932 -20.77 -13.20 31.00
N VAL A 933 -19.92 -12.35 30.41
CA VAL A 933 -20.12 -10.89 30.43
C VAL A 933 -20.47 -10.32 29.06
N SER A 934 -21.21 -9.22 29.00
CA SER A 934 -21.26 -8.35 27.82
C SER A 934 -19.94 -7.58 27.67
N LEU A 935 -19.71 -7.03 26.48
CA LEU A 935 -18.58 -6.15 26.19
C LEU A 935 -19.10 -4.90 25.51
N ASP A 936 -18.87 -3.78 26.16
CA ASP A 936 -19.34 -2.47 25.75
C ASP A 936 -18.16 -1.49 25.86
N LEU A 937 -17.80 -0.83 24.77
CA LEU A 937 -16.74 0.17 24.70
C LEU A 937 -17.35 1.56 24.62
N TYR A 938 -16.80 2.51 25.37
CA TYR A 938 -17.17 3.92 25.31
C TYR A 938 -15.95 4.80 25.10
N ASP A 939 -16.06 5.78 24.21
CA ASP A 939 -15.05 6.84 24.05
C ASP A 939 -15.37 8.07 24.92
N PHE A 940 -14.50 9.07 24.87
CA PHE A 940 -14.67 10.32 25.63
C PHE A 940 -15.90 11.16 25.19
N GLU A 941 -16.45 10.94 23.98
CA GLU A 941 -17.69 11.55 23.50
C GLU A 941 -18.94 10.74 23.90
N SER A 942 -18.75 9.62 24.62
CA SER A 942 -19.80 8.64 24.94
C SER A 942 -20.41 7.96 23.71
N ASN A 943 -19.67 7.88 22.59
CA ASN A 943 -20.01 6.94 21.53
C ASN A 943 -19.81 5.51 22.06
N HIS A 944 -20.63 4.58 21.58
CA HIS A 944 -20.73 3.23 22.11
C HIS A 944 -20.46 2.18 21.02
N THR A 945 -19.74 1.12 21.39
CA THR A 945 -19.56 -0.09 20.59
C THR A 945 -19.83 -1.31 21.45
N GLY A 946 -20.86 -2.08 21.12
CA GLY A 946 -21.36 -3.18 21.97
C GLY A 946 -22.78 -3.58 21.62
N LEU A 947 -23.39 -4.44 22.45
CA LEU A 947 -24.77 -4.90 22.24
C LEU A 947 -25.77 -3.78 22.59
N ILE A 948 -26.85 -3.67 21.84
CA ILE A 948 -27.93 -2.71 22.09
C ILE A 948 -29.27 -3.41 22.26
N GLU A 949 -30.21 -2.73 22.94
CA GLU A 949 -31.59 -3.20 22.99
C GLU A 949 -32.17 -3.38 21.59
N LYS A 950 -33.03 -4.40 21.44
CA LYS A 950 -33.62 -4.75 20.16
C LYS A 950 -34.33 -3.55 19.53
N THR A 951 -33.87 -3.15 18.36
CA THR A 951 -34.48 -2.06 17.57
C THR A 951 -35.86 -2.44 17.02
N ASN A 952 -36.08 -3.73 16.72
CA ASN A 952 -37.37 -4.30 16.34
C ASN A 952 -37.81 -5.35 17.37
N PRO A 953 -38.90 -5.12 18.13
CA PRO A 953 -39.39 -6.06 19.14
C PRO A 953 -39.89 -7.39 18.55
N ASP A 954 -40.24 -7.43 17.26
CA ASP A 954 -40.67 -8.64 16.56
C ASP A 954 -39.51 -9.49 16.03
N SER A 955 -38.26 -8.98 16.12
CA SER A 955 -37.05 -9.69 15.70
C SER A 955 -36.54 -10.64 16.79
N ASP A 956 -36.15 -11.85 16.39
CA ASP A 956 -35.51 -12.85 17.24
C ASP A 956 -33.97 -12.75 17.25
N PHE A 957 -33.37 -11.85 16.48
CA PHE A 957 -31.93 -11.61 16.45
C PHE A 957 -31.45 -10.68 17.58
N LYS A 958 -30.17 -10.79 17.94
CA LYS A 958 -29.46 -9.78 18.75
C LYS A 958 -29.06 -8.61 17.86
N THR A 959 -28.92 -7.43 18.46
CA THR A 959 -28.48 -6.20 17.79
C THR A 959 -27.27 -5.62 18.51
N PHE A 960 -26.32 -5.06 17.75
CA PHE A 960 -25.17 -4.35 18.27
C PHE A 960 -25.00 -3.01 17.54
N GLU A 961 -24.10 -2.16 18.02
CA GLU A 961 -23.62 -0.99 17.28
C GLU A 961 -22.09 -0.84 17.40
N ALA A 962 -21.47 -0.11 16.46
CA ALA A 962 -20.04 0.19 16.46
C ALA A 962 -19.77 1.69 16.15
N ASN A 963 -20.14 2.56 17.08
CA ASN A 963 -20.07 4.02 16.87
C ASN A 963 -18.77 4.65 17.38
N VAL A 964 -17.95 3.94 18.16
CA VAL A 964 -16.60 4.41 18.50
C VAL A 964 -15.75 4.46 17.20
N PRO A 965 -14.94 5.51 16.96
CA PRO A 965 -14.10 5.58 15.76
C PRO A 965 -13.18 4.36 15.59
N ASN A 966 -13.07 3.87 14.35
CA ASN A 966 -12.31 2.66 13.98
C ASN A 966 -12.66 1.39 14.77
N SER A 967 -13.82 1.36 15.43
CA SER A 967 -14.26 0.21 16.21
C SER A 967 -15.06 -0.82 15.43
N TYR A 968 -15.06 -2.04 15.96
CA TYR A 968 -15.88 -3.16 15.50
C TYR A 968 -16.34 -4.03 16.67
N TYR A 969 -17.35 -4.87 16.43
CA TYR A 969 -17.85 -5.87 17.39
C TYR A 969 -18.18 -7.17 16.65
N LEU A 970 -17.80 -8.32 17.23
CA LEU A 970 -17.97 -9.64 16.63
C LEU A 970 -18.10 -10.74 17.70
N GLU A 971 -19.03 -11.68 17.51
CA GLU A 971 -19.08 -12.93 18.30
C GLU A 971 -18.50 -14.09 17.45
N PHE A 972 -17.50 -14.81 17.98
CA PHE A 972 -16.83 -15.93 17.30
C PHE A 972 -16.44 -17.00 18.34
N GLY A 973 -16.96 -18.23 18.23
CA GLY A 973 -16.79 -19.22 19.30
C GLY A 973 -17.34 -18.74 20.66
N GLU A 974 -16.74 -19.12 21.78
CA GLU A 974 -17.25 -18.68 23.09
C GLU A 974 -16.79 -17.26 23.50
N VAL A 975 -16.11 -16.56 22.59
CA VAL A 975 -15.53 -15.25 22.81
C VAL A 975 -16.24 -14.14 22.03
N LYS A 976 -16.14 -12.93 22.57
CA LYS A 976 -16.53 -11.69 21.91
C LYS A 976 -15.26 -10.90 21.59
N TYR A 977 -15.22 -10.34 20.40
CA TYR A 977 -14.16 -9.47 19.92
C TYR A 977 -14.69 -8.06 19.79
N ALA A 978 -13.88 -7.10 20.19
CA ALA A 978 -14.06 -5.72 19.78
C ALA A 978 -12.69 -5.11 19.49
N GLY A 979 -12.66 -4.04 18.71
CA GLY A 979 -11.49 -3.20 18.55
C GLY A 979 -11.88 -1.73 18.62
N ALA A 980 -10.90 -0.87 18.86
CA ALA A 980 -11.07 0.57 18.82
C ALA A 980 -9.72 1.26 18.57
N ASP A 981 -9.77 2.53 18.17
CA ASP A 981 -8.61 3.40 18.14
C ASP A 981 -8.02 3.62 19.55
N SER A 982 -6.70 3.77 19.67
CA SER A 982 -6.04 4.15 20.92
C SER A 982 -5.78 5.66 21.05
N LEU A 983 -6.16 6.48 20.07
CA LEU A 983 -5.93 7.95 20.06
C LEU A 983 -6.70 8.69 21.16
N SER A 984 -7.73 8.08 21.75
CA SER A 984 -8.52 8.68 22.84
C SER A 984 -8.76 7.67 23.96
N PRO A 985 -9.00 8.15 25.21
CA PRO A 985 -9.29 7.24 26.31
C PRO A 985 -10.53 6.39 26.02
N ILE A 986 -10.43 5.09 26.29
CA ILE A 986 -11.50 4.11 26.11
C ILE A 986 -11.93 3.57 27.48
N GLU A 987 -13.22 3.60 27.78
CA GLU A 987 -13.82 2.90 28.91
C GLU A 987 -14.37 1.55 28.42
N VAL A 988 -13.82 0.46 28.93
CA VAL A 988 -14.33 -0.90 28.71
C VAL A 988 -15.29 -1.24 29.84
N VAL A 989 -16.55 -1.47 29.51
CA VAL A 989 -17.60 -1.84 30.47
C VAL A 989 -18.03 -3.28 30.21
N LEU A 990 -18.04 -4.09 31.26
CA LEU A 990 -18.48 -5.48 31.23
C LEU A 990 -19.66 -5.66 32.18
N ILE A 991 -20.78 -6.20 31.68
CA ILE A 991 -21.96 -6.51 32.51
C ILE A 991 -22.14 -8.02 32.63
N GLY A 992 -22.20 -8.53 33.85
CA GLY A 992 -22.47 -9.93 34.15
C GLY A 992 -23.84 -10.35 33.63
N GLN A 993 -23.85 -11.35 32.74
CA GLN A 993 -25.06 -11.93 32.15
C GLN A 993 -25.49 -13.23 32.85
N ASP A 994 -24.56 -13.88 33.55
CA ASP A 994 -24.79 -15.10 34.34
C ASP A 994 -23.74 -15.20 35.44
N THR A 995 -23.88 -16.17 36.34
CA THR A 995 -22.87 -16.48 37.35
C THR A 995 -21.76 -17.35 36.77
N GLY A 996 -20.51 -16.92 36.92
CA GLY A 996 -19.34 -17.63 36.39
C GLY A 996 -18.04 -16.86 36.60
N THR A 997 -17.07 -17.08 35.71
CA THR A 997 -15.84 -16.31 35.61
C THR A 997 -15.66 -15.81 34.18
N PHE A 998 -15.03 -14.66 34.00
CA PHE A 998 -14.63 -14.16 32.67
C PHE A 998 -13.12 -13.95 32.58
N THR A 999 -12.59 -13.99 31.36
CA THR A 999 -11.20 -13.61 31.07
C THR A 999 -11.20 -12.50 30.02
N LEU A 1000 -10.59 -11.36 30.32
CA LEU A 1000 -10.43 -10.22 29.41
C LEU A 1000 -8.97 -10.11 28.97
N GLU A 1001 -8.73 -10.12 27.66
CA GLU A 1001 -7.44 -9.83 27.02
C GLU A 1001 -7.56 -8.49 26.27
N ILE A 1002 -6.57 -7.62 26.49
CA ILE A 1002 -6.45 -6.31 25.82
C ILE A 1002 -5.06 -6.27 25.16
N GLU A 1003 -5.02 -6.21 23.84
CA GLU A 1003 -3.80 -6.05 23.06
C GLU A 1003 -3.71 -4.61 22.54
N GLU A 1004 -2.57 -3.94 22.73
CA GLU A 1004 -2.23 -2.67 22.09
C GLU A 1004 -1.25 -2.95 20.95
N LEU A 1005 -1.60 -2.55 19.73
CA LEU A 1005 -0.82 -2.85 18.52
C LEU A 1005 -0.43 -1.58 17.77
N SER A 1006 0.75 -1.60 17.13
CA SER A 1006 1.14 -0.65 16.09
C SER A 1006 1.35 -1.41 14.79
N GLY A 1007 0.56 -1.10 13.76
CA GLY A 1007 0.44 -1.99 12.60
C GLY A 1007 -0.04 -3.39 13.04
N ASP A 1008 0.76 -4.40 12.73
CA ASP A 1008 0.54 -5.80 13.14
C ASP A 1008 1.41 -6.25 14.32
N GLU A 1009 2.27 -5.36 14.84
CA GLU A 1009 3.14 -5.67 15.97
C GLU A 1009 2.41 -5.42 17.29
N ILE A 1010 2.38 -6.46 18.14
CA ILE A 1010 1.82 -6.36 19.48
C ILE A 1010 2.83 -5.65 20.39
N GLY A 1011 2.50 -4.44 20.83
CA GLY A 1011 3.33 -3.66 21.74
C GLY A 1011 3.13 -4.05 23.20
N LYS A 1012 1.86 -4.26 23.61
CA LYS A 1012 1.50 -4.56 25.00
C LYS A 1012 0.30 -5.52 25.05
N VAL A 1013 0.29 -6.43 26.02
CA VAL A 1013 -0.85 -7.28 26.34
C VAL A 1013 -1.16 -7.17 27.84
N ASP A 1014 -2.39 -6.78 28.16
CA ASP A 1014 -2.94 -6.80 29.50
C ASP A 1014 -4.02 -7.89 29.59
N VAL A 1015 -3.94 -8.74 30.62
CA VAL A 1015 -4.89 -9.84 30.81
C VAL A 1015 -5.47 -9.81 32.22
N PHE A 1016 -6.78 -9.99 32.33
CA PHE A 1016 -7.51 -10.24 33.57
C PHE A 1016 -8.08 -11.65 33.52
N VAL A 1017 -7.47 -12.59 34.25
CA VAL A 1017 -7.76 -14.03 34.16
C VAL A 1017 -8.79 -14.46 35.21
N GLU A 1018 -9.83 -15.19 34.77
CA GLU A 1018 -10.82 -15.89 35.61
C GLU A 1018 -11.52 -15.01 36.67
N VAL A 1019 -11.90 -13.78 36.33
CA VAL A 1019 -12.59 -12.84 37.24
C VAL A 1019 -14.03 -13.31 37.53
N PRO A 1020 -14.39 -13.62 38.79
CA PRO A 1020 -15.74 -14.05 39.12
C PRO A 1020 -16.76 -12.94 38.94
N VAL A 1021 -17.91 -13.31 38.40
CA VAL A 1021 -19.01 -12.40 38.08
C VAL A 1021 -20.35 -13.07 38.40
N VAL A 1022 -21.36 -12.27 38.72
CA VAL A 1022 -22.77 -12.71 38.81
C VAL A 1022 -23.63 -11.86 37.89
N GLU A 1023 -24.84 -12.32 37.61
CA GLU A 1023 -25.82 -11.55 36.83
C GLU A 1023 -26.02 -10.15 37.44
N GLY A 1024 -25.87 -9.11 36.61
CA GLY A 1024 -26.03 -7.70 37.00
C GLY A 1024 -24.78 -7.04 37.61
N SER A 1025 -23.68 -7.77 37.83
CA SER A 1025 -22.40 -7.14 38.19
C SER A 1025 -21.88 -6.23 37.07
N ARG A 1026 -21.15 -5.17 37.42
CA ARG A 1026 -20.52 -4.23 36.49
C ARG A 1026 -19.01 -4.17 36.74
N ALA A 1027 -18.21 -4.49 35.71
CA ALA A 1027 -16.78 -4.28 35.71
C ALA A 1027 -16.40 -3.16 34.74
N VAL A 1028 -15.38 -2.36 35.09
CA VAL A 1028 -14.89 -1.25 34.27
C VAL A 1028 -13.37 -1.27 34.21
N VAL A 1029 -12.82 -1.08 33.02
CA VAL A 1029 -11.39 -0.78 32.78
C VAL A 1029 -11.31 0.55 32.03
N GLU A 1030 -10.64 1.53 32.61
CA GLU A 1030 -10.32 2.79 31.93
C GLU A 1030 -8.94 2.67 31.30
N ILE A 1031 -8.85 2.91 29.98
CA ILE A 1031 -7.61 2.84 29.22
C ILE A 1031 -7.26 4.27 28.82
N ASP A 1032 -6.16 4.78 29.38
CA ASP A 1032 -5.55 6.05 29.01
C ASP A 1032 -4.04 5.91 28.83
N ASP A 1033 -3.41 6.84 28.11
CA ASP A 1033 -1.95 6.87 27.86
C ASP A 1033 -1.11 7.02 29.15
N ALA A 1034 -1.74 7.27 30.30
CA ALA A 1034 -1.10 7.63 31.56
C ALA A 1034 -1.03 6.51 32.61
N SER A 1035 -1.85 5.45 32.49
CA SER A 1035 -2.01 4.41 33.50
C SER A 1035 -1.29 3.10 33.12
N ASN A 1036 -0.16 2.85 33.79
CA ASN A 1036 0.49 1.53 33.71
C ASN A 1036 0.90 1.09 35.11
N PRO A 1037 0.44 -0.09 35.61
CA PRO A 1037 -0.45 -1.09 34.98
C PRO A 1037 -1.96 -0.76 34.99
N LEU A 1038 -2.73 -1.38 34.10
CA LEU A 1038 -4.20 -1.24 34.03
C LEU A 1038 -4.89 -1.84 35.26
N VAL A 1039 -6.03 -1.26 35.64
CA VAL A 1039 -6.85 -1.70 36.78
C VAL A 1039 -8.30 -1.90 36.33
N LEU A 1040 -8.88 -3.04 36.73
CA LEU A 1040 -10.28 -3.38 36.57
C LEU A 1040 -11.02 -3.13 37.89
N SER A 1041 -11.97 -2.21 37.87
CA SER A 1041 -12.87 -1.91 38.99
C SER A 1041 -14.15 -2.74 38.88
N LEU A 1042 -14.53 -3.44 39.94
CA LEU A 1042 -15.67 -4.37 39.94
C LEU A 1042 -16.69 -4.00 41.00
N ASP A 1043 -17.94 -3.76 40.57
CA ASP A 1043 -19.14 -3.64 41.39
C ASP A 1043 -19.95 -4.93 41.22
N ILE A 1044 -20.00 -5.74 42.27
CA ILE A 1044 -20.62 -7.08 42.19
C ILE A 1044 -22.10 -7.02 42.53
N ASP A 1045 -22.47 -6.18 43.50
CA ASP A 1045 -23.83 -6.10 44.02
C ASP A 1045 -24.69 -5.03 43.34
N GLY A 1046 -24.12 -4.27 42.41
CA GLY A 1046 -24.80 -3.27 41.61
C GLY A 1046 -25.25 -2.06 42.43
N ASP A 1047 -24.63 -1.81 43.59
CA ASP A 1047 -24.99 -0.69 44.46
C ASP A 1047 -24.33 0.64 44.07
N GLY A 1048 -23.47 0.62 43.04
CA GLY A 1048 -22.72 1.77 42.54
C GLY A 1048 -21.43 2.04 43.30
N VAL A 1049 -21.00 1.14 44.19
CA VAL A 1049 -19.74 1.21 44.94
C VAL A 1049 -18.83 0.06 44.53
N TRP A 1050 -17.58 0.37 44.17
CA TRP A 1050 -16.58 -0.64 43.83
C TRP A 1050 -16.29 -1.57 45.01
N ASP A 1051 -16.50 -2.88 44.82
CA ASP A 1051 -16.21 -3.93 45.80
C ASP A 1051 -14.73 -4.37 45.74
N ALA A 1052 -14.16 -4.39 44.52
CA ALA A 1052 -12.79 -4.83 44.26
C ALA A 1052 -12.13 -4.05 43.12
N GLU A 1053 -10.79 -3.99 43.14
CA GLU A 1053 -9.93 -3.48 42.08
C GLU A 1053 -8.86 -4.54 41.80
N ILE A 1054 -8.73 -4.95 40.54
CA ILE A 1054 -7.86 -6.04 40.09
C ILE A 1054 -6.84 -5.45 39.12
N GLY A 1055 -5.55 -5.68 39.33
CA GLY A 1055 -4.51 -5.29 38.36
C GLY A 1055 -4.36 -6.34 37.25
N SER A 1056 -3.89 -5.93 36.08
CA SER A 1056 -3.57 -6.89 35.00
C SER A 1056 -2.42 -7.84 35.38
N GLY A 1057 -2.47 -9.11 34.94
CA GLY A 1057 -1.44 -10.13 35.22
C GLY A 1057 -1.96 -11.58 35.35
N GLU A 1058 -1.15 -12.47 35.94
CA GLU A 1058 -1.38 -13.94 36.00
C GLU A 1058 -2.54 -14.40 36.94
N GLY A 1059 -3.45 -13.50 37.34
CA GLY A 1059 -4.68 -13.85 38.06
C GLY A 1059 -4.91 -13.11 39.38
N ILE A 1060 -6.06 -13.42 40.00
CA ILE A 1060 -6.63 -12.67 41.14
C ILE A 1060 -5.90 -13.00 42.44
N SER A 1061 -5.53 -11.96 43.21
CA SER A 1061 -4.94 -12.15 44.54
C SER A 1061 -5.95 -12.74 45.52
N THR A 1062 -5.47 -13.48 46.54
CA THR A 1062 -6.37 -14.04 47.57
C THR A 1062 -7.17 -12.94 48.30
N LYS A 1063 -6.64 -11.72 48.37
CA LYS A 1063 -7.33 -10.57 48.98
C LYS A 1063 -8.47 -10.10 48.07
N GLU A 1064 -8.20 -9.87 46.78
CA GLU A 1064 -9.21 -9.51 45.79
C GLU A 1064 -10.33 -10.57 45.75
N ALA A 1065 -9.98 -11.85 45.69
CA ALA A 1065 -10.97 -12.91 45.62
C ALA A 1065 -11.87 -13.00 46.87
N VAL A 1066 -11.38 -12.62 48.06
CA VAL A 1066 -12.21 -12.51 49.27
C VAL A 1066 -13.16 -11.32 49.22
N GLN A 1067 -12.72 -10.19 48.65
CA GLN A 1067 -13.57 -9.03 48.43
C GLN A 1067 -14.68 -9.37 47.45
N ILE A 1068 -14.34 -10.04 46.35
CA ILE A 1068 -15.27 -10.51 45.33
C ILE A 1068 -16.32 -11.45 45.94
N LEU A 1069 -15.87 -12.48 46.64
CA LEU A 1069 -16.75 -13.45 47.30
C LEU A 1069 -17.67 -12.79 48.37
N ARG A 1070 -17.19 -11.72 49.03
CA ARG A 1070 -18.01 -10.96 49.97
C ARG A 1070 -19.11 -10.19 49.25
N GLY A 1071 -18.81 -9.56 48.11
CA GLY A 1071 -19.78 -8.92 47.21
C GLY A 1071 -20.86 -9.90 46.77
N ILE A 1072 -20.46 -11.06 46.24
CA ILE A 1072 -21.40 -12.13 45.83
C ILE A 1072 -22.30 -12.54 47.01
N VAL A 1073 -21.75 -12.73 48.21
CA VAL A 1073 -22.58 -13.08 49.38
C VAL A 1073 -23.59 -11.99 49.76
N LYS A 1074 -23.36 -10.73 49.38
CA LYS A 1074 -24.33 -9.66 49.61
C LYS A 1074 -25.52 -9.71 48.66
N THR A 1075 -25.33 -10.14 47.41
CA THR A 1075 -26.39 -10.25 46.38
C THR A 1075 -27.38 -11.37 46.71
N LEU A 1076 -26.91 -12.39 47.42
CA LEU A 1076 -27.73 -13.51 47.85
C LEU A 1076 -28.77 -13.09 48.90
N GLY A 1077 -29.99 -13.64 48.78
CA GLY A 1077 -31.12 -13.45 49.70
C GLY A 1077 -30.97 -14.02 51.11
N ILE A 1078 -29.76 -13.98 51.70
CA ILE A 1078 -29.43 -14.60 52.97
C ILE A 1078 -29.98 -13.77 54.16
N PRO A 1079 -30.74 -14.38 55.10
CA PRO A 1079 -31.23 -13.69 56.27
C PRO A 1079 -30.12 -13.09 57.13
N SER A 1080 -30.34 -11.88 57.65
CA SER A 1080 -29.38 -11.05 58.41
C SER A 1080 -28.59 -11.81 59.50
N LYS A 1081 -29.22 -12.72 60.25
CA LYS A 1081 -28.55 -13.52 61.30
C LYS A 1081 -27.53 -14.53 60.74
N LYS A 1082 -27.74 -15.03 59.53
CA LYS A 1082 -26.84 -15.94 58.82
C LYS A 1082 -25.75 -15.15 58.07
N LYS A 1083 -26.11 -14.01 57.46
CA LYS A 1083 -25.16 -13.05 56.87
C LYS A 1083 -24.10 -12.60 57.87
N ALA A 1084 -24.51 -12.19 59.07
CA ALA A 1084 -23.60 -11.83 60.17
C ALA A 1084 -22.68 -12.98 60.67
N LYS A 1085 -22.97 -14.25 60.34
CA LYS A 1085 -22.04 -15.36 60.61
C LYS A 1085 -21.01 -15.53 59.50
N LEU A 1086 -21.39 -15.27 58.26
CA LEU A 1086 -20.50 -15.26 57.10
C LEU A 1086 -19.52 -14.09 57.20
N ASP A 1087 -20.00 -12.89 57.54
CA ASP A 1087 -19.16 -11.70 57.77
C ASP A 1087 -18.06 -11.97 58.81
N LYS A 1088 -18.40 -12.61 59.93
CA LYS A 1088 -17.42 -13.00 60.96
C LYS A 1088 -16.38 -14.02 60.49
N ILE A 1089 -16.68 -14.80 59.46
CA ILE A 1089 -15.71 -15.72 58.85
C ILE A 1089 -14.81 -14.92 57.91
N PHE A 1090 -15.38 -14.04 57.09
CA PHE A 1090 -14.62 -13.12 56.24
C PHE A 1090 -13.66 -12.23 57.04
N ASP A 1091 -14.09 -11.63 58.16
CA ASP A 1091 -13.23 -10.86 59.06
C ASP A 1091 -12.00 -11.65 59.56
N LYS A 1092 -12.18 -12.96 59.79
CA LYS A 1092 -11.08 -13.86 60.20
C LYS A 1092 -10.12 -14.15 59.06
N ILE A 1093 -10.62 -14.21 57.83
CA ILE A 1093 -9.81 -14.37 56.62
C ILE A 1093 -8.98 -13.09 56.41
N ASP A 1094 -9.59 -11.90 56.46
CA ASP A 1094 -8.90 -10.61 56.35
C ASP A 1094 -7.79 -10.48 57.39
N THR A 1095 -8.09 -10.81 58.65
CA THR A 1095 -7.11 -10.77 59.75
C THR A 1095 -5.93 -11.72 59.48
N ALA A 1096 -6.18 -12.86 58.83
CA ALA A 1096 -5.15 -13.81 58.46
C ALA A 1096 -4.31 -13.30 57.27
N LEU A 1097 -4.94 -12.72 56.24
CA LEU A 1097 -4.27 -12.12 55.08
C LEU A 1097 -3.37 -10.94 55.47
N ILE A 1098 -3.86 -10.03 56.33
CA ILE A 1098 -3.04 -8.91 56.87
C ILE A 1098 -1.80 -9.43 57.62
N LYS A 1099 -1.92 -10.58 58.27
CA LYS A 1099 -0.80 -11.20 58.99
C LYS A 1099 0.20 -11.86 58.05
N GLU A 1100 -0.25 -12.37 56.91
CA GLU A 1100 0.57 -12.96 55.85
C GLU A 1100 1.45 -11.90 55.19
N GLY A 1101 0.87 -10.78 54.75
CA GLY A 1101 1.62 -9.65 54.17
C GLY A 1101 2.61 -8.96 55.14
N LYS A 1102 2.63 -9.35 56.42
CA LYS A 1102 3.61 -8.90 57.44
C LYS A 1102 4.62 -9.99 57.79
N CYS A 1103 4.73 -11.05 56.98
CA CYS A 1103 5.71 -12.12 57.18
C CYS A 1103 7.10 -11.75 56.62
N ASP A 1104 7.21 -10.76 55.72
CA ASP A 1104 8.48 -10.28 55.15
C ASP A 1104 9.49 -9.77 56.19
N ASP A 1105 9.01 -9.15 57.27
CA ASP A 1105 9.85 -8.56 58.33
C ASP A 1105 10.40 -9.58 59.35
N LYS A 1106 10.24 -10.89 59.12
CA LYS A 1106 10.57 -11.93 60.11
C LYS A 1106 11.78 -12.76 59.70
N LYS A 1107 12.64 -13.07 60.68
CA LYS A 1107 13.79 -14.00 60.59
C LYS A 1107 13.48 -15.42 60.06
N LYS A 1108 12.20 -15.75 59.84
CA LYS A 1108 11.69 -17.03 59.34
C LYS A 1108 10.46 -16.78 58.47
N LYS A 1109 10.65 -16.07 57.36
CA LYS A 1109 9.61 -15.70 56.39
C LYS A 1109 8.77 -16.91 55.96
N ASP A 1110 9.43 -17.97 55.48
CA ASP A 1110 8.75 -19.17 54.94
C ASP A 1110 7.91 -19.91 56.00
N GLU A 1111 8.38 -20.01 57.24
CA GLU A 1111 7.63 -20.65 58.34
C GLU A 1111 6.39 -19.82 58.73
N CYS A 1112 6.46 -18.50 58.60
CA CYS A 1112 5.36 -17.56 58.86
C CYS A 1112 4.29 -17.63 57.75
N GLU A 1113 4.72 -17.60 56.50
CA GLU A 1113 3.85 -17.71 55.33
C GLU A 1113 3.14 -19.06 55.30
N HIS A 1114 3.87 -20.16 55.46
CA HIS A 1114 3.31 -21.51 55.46
C HIS A 1114 2.22 -21.70 56.53
N LYS A 1115 2.46 -21.23 57.77
CA LYS A 1115 1.48 -21.30 58.86
C LYS A 1115 0.25 -20.44 58.61
N THR A 1116 0.42 -19.30 57.93
CA THR A 1116 -0.66 -18.35 57.68
C THR A 1116 -1.53 -18.82 56.50
N LYS A 1117 -0.92 -19.30 55.40
CA LYS A 1117 -1.60 -19.99 54.29
C LYS A 1117 -2.42 -21.19 54.75
N GLN A 1118 -1.87 -22.05 55.63
CA GLN A 1118 -2.64 -23.16 56.22
C GLN A 1118 -3.85 -22.69 57.04
N LYS A 1119 -3.73 -21.56 57.75
CA LYS A 1119 -4.83 -20.98 58.54
C LYS A 1119 -5.92 -20.42 57.64
N ILE A 1120 -5.54 -19.73 56.55
CA ILE A 1120 -6.45 -19.21 55.53
C ILE A 1120 -7.23 -20.37 54.91
N LYS A 1121 -6.54 -21.42 54.45
CA LYS A 1121 -7.15 -22.64 53.89
C LYS A 1121 -8.20 -23.26 54.82
N ARG A 1122 -7.88 -23.48 56.10
CA ARG A 1122 -8.83 -24.03 57.08
C ARG A 1122 -10.05 -23.14 57.29
N THR A 1123 -9.88 -21.83 57.17
CA THR A 1123 -10.97 -20.86 57.33
C THR A 1123 -11.89 -20.88 56.11
N PHE A 1124 -11.35 -20.98 54.89
CA PHE A 1124 -12.13 -21.21 53.68
C PHE A 1124 -12.85 -22.57 53.70
N SER A 1125 -12.23 -23.65 54.17
CA SER A 1125 -12.95 -24.94 54.30
C SER A 1125 -14.15 -24.85 55.26
N HIS A 1126 -14.05 -24.03 56.32
CA HIS A 1126 -15.17 -23.76 57.23
C HIS A 1126 -16.28 -22.93 56.54
N LEU A 1127 -15.88 -21.97 55.68
CA LEU A 1127 -16.81 -21.21 54.86
C LEU A 1127 -17.57 -22.15 53.91
N SER A 1128 -16.87 -23.03 53.19
CA SER A 1128 -17.49 -24.04 52.31
C SER A 1128 -18.48 -24.93 53.05
N GLU A 1129 -18.14 -25.43 54.24
CA GLU A 1129 -19.05 -26.26 55.04
C GLU A 1129 -20.30 -25.48 55.48
N LEU A 1130 -20.16 -24.18 55.74
CA LEU A 1130 -21.27 -23.32 56.11
C LEU A 1130 -22.19 -23.05 54.91
N ILE A 1131 -21.65 -22.77 53.72
CA ILE A 1131 -22.40 -22.60 52.46
C ILE A 1131 -23.17 -23.90 52.12
N LYS A 1132 -22.53 -25.08 52.19
CA LYS A 1132 -23.20 -26.39 52.00
C LYS A 1132 -24.37 -26.61 52.97
N LYS A 1133 -24.24 -26.16 54.23
CA LYS A 1133 -25.34 -26.24 55.22
C LYS A 1133 -26.48 -25.24 54.94
N MET A 1134 -26.23 -24.22 54.13
CA MET A 1134 -27.22 -23.23 53.73
C MET A 1134 -28.00 -23.64 52.46
N SER A 1135 -27.58 -24.67 51.73
CA SER A 1135 -28.29 -25.21 50.55
C SER A 1135 -29.06 -26.52 50.81
N VAL A 1136 -28.91 -27.14 52.00
CA VAL A 1136 -29.50 -28.47 52.29
C VAL A 1136 -30.44 -28.48 53.51
N GLY A 1137 -31.63 -29.07 53.34
CA GLY A 1137 -32.60 -29.37 54.40
C GLY A 1137 -33.61 -28.25 54.71
N ARG A 1138 -34.42 -28.39 55.77
CA ARG A 1138 -35.50 -27.43 56.17
C ARG A 1138 -35.02 -26.03 56.57
N LYS A 1139 -33.72 -25.75 56.49
CA LYS A 1139 -33.08 -24.48 56.81
C LYS A 1139 -32.31 -23.92 55.60
N ALA A 1140 -32.54 -24.46 54.41
CA ALA A 1140 -31.95 -23.95 53.18
C ALA A 1140 -32.40 -22.51 52.91
N VAL A 1141 -31.51 -21.70 52.39
CA VAL A 1141 -31.72 -20.29 52.01
C VAL A 1141 -30.93 -19.89 50.77
N LEU A 1142 -30.10 -20.79 50.27
CA LEU A 1142 -29.52 -20.74 48.93
C LEU A 1142 -30.14 -21.89 48.13
N SER A 1143 -30.31 -21.69 46.84
CA SER A 1143 -30.52 -22.76 45.88
C SER A 1143 -29.30 -23.69 45.86
N ARG A 1144 -29.42 -24.83 45.17
CA ARG A 1144 -28.27 -25.73 44.99
C ARG A 1144 -27.26 -25.12 44.02
N GLU A 1145 -27.73 -24.54 42.93
CA GLU A 1145 -26.91 -23.87 41.90
C GLU A 1145 -26.07 -22.74 42.52
N GLU A 1146 -26.71 -21.75 43.17
CA GLU A 1146 -26.00 -20.63 43.83
C GLU A 1146 -24.94 -21.13 44.83
N ALA A 1147 -25.25 -22.19 45.58
CA ALA A 1147 -24.32 -22.73 46.56
C ALA A 1147 -23.16 -23.48 45.90
N ASP A 1148 -23.41 -24.23 44.82
CA ASP A 1148 -22.39 -24.98 44.10
C ASP A 1148 -21.42 -24.02 43.38
N GLU A 1149 -21.93 -22.94 42.78
CA GLU A 1149 -21.12 -21.86 42.17
C GLU A 1149 -20.21 -21.17 43.19
N ILE A 1150 -20.76 -20.73 44.33
CA ILE A 1150 -19.99 -20.10 45.42
C ILE A 1150 -18.93 -21.07 45.95
N LEU A 1151 -19.25 -22.36 46.04
CA LEU A 1151 -18.32 -23.37 46.50
C LEU A 1151 -17.19 -23.60 45.51
N GLU A 1152 -17.46 -23.46 44.22
CA GLU A 1152 -16.44 -23.57 43.18
C GLU A 1152 -15.52 -22.34 43.18
N ILE A 1153 -16.06 -21.13 43.33
CA ILE A 1153 -15.24 -19.91 43.54
C ILE A 1153 -14.34 -20.08 44.77
N ILE A 1154 -14.87 -20.59 45.90
CA ILE A 1154 -14.06 -20.87 47.09
C ILE A 1154 -12.99 -21.93 46.80
N ARG A 1155 -13.29 -22.92 45.97
CA ARG A 1155 -12.37 -23.99 45.58
C ARG A 1155 -11.22 -23.44 44.71
N LEU A 1156 -11.49 -22.55 43.76
CA LEU A 1156 -10.46 -21.85 42.98
C LEU A 1156 -9.50 -21.08 43.89
N ILE A 1157 -10.04 -20.31 44.83
CA ILE A 1157 -9.23 -19.55 45.80
C ILE A 1157 -8.34 -20.48 46.64
N ILE A 1158 -8.86 -21.63 47.05
CA ILE A 1158 -8.08 -22.64 47.79
C ILE A 1158 -7.00 -23.26 46.91
N ASN A 1159 -7.28 -23.54 45.63
CA ASN A 1159 -6.34 -24.16 44.70
C ASN A 1159 -5.19 -23.20 44.33
N GLY A 1160 -5.47 -21.91 44.10
CA GLY A 1160 -4.43 -20.90 43.86
C GLY A 1160 -3.49 -20.72 45.06
N LEU A 1161 -3.99 -20.92 46.29
CA LEU A 1161 -3.16 -20.97 47.50
C LEU A 1161 -2.25 -22.22 47.57
N GLU A 1162 -2.57 -23.31 46.86
CA GLU A 1162 -1.79 -24.56 46.82
C GLU A 1162 -0.65 -24.55 45.79
N ILE A 1163 -0.84 -23.92 44.63
CA ILE A 1163 0.19 -23.81 43.57
C ILE A 1163 1.40 -23.02 44.09
N ASN A 1164 1.13 -21.93 44.81
CA ASN A 1164 2.11 -21.10 45.52
C ASN A 1164 2.75 -21.74 46.76
N LEU A 1165 2.38 -22.97 47.14
CA LEU A 1165 3.01 -23.75 48.21
C LEU A 1165 3.94 -24.87 47.68
N LYS A 1166 3.84 -25.23 46.38
CA LYS A 1166 4.68 -26.26 45.75
C LYS A 1166 5.97 -25.72 45.12
N HIS A 1167 6.02 -24.43 44.77
CA HIS A 1167 7.20 -23.77 44.16
C HIS A 1167 8.21 -23.21 45.18
N GLY A 1168 8.02 -23.50 46.49
CA GLY A 1168 8.92 -23.11 47.57
C GLY A 1168 9.46 -24.30 48.37
N ILE A 1169 10.12 -25.24 47.69
CA ILE A 1169 11.04 -26.24 48.29
C ILE A 1169 12.38 -26.17 47.57
#